data_AF-A0A6A3LVV4-F1
#
_entry.id   AF-A0A6A3LVV4-F1
#
_cell.length_a   1.000
_cell.length_b   1.000
_cell.length_c   1.000
_cell.angle_alpha   90.00
_cell.angle_beta   90.00
_cell.angle_gamma   90.00
#
_symmetry.space_group_name_H-M   'P 1'
#
loop_
_entity.id
_entity.type
_entity.pdbx_description
1 polymer ?
#
loop_
_entity_poly.entity_id
_entity_poly.type
_entity_poly.pdbx_seq_one_letter_code
_entity_poly.pdbx_strand_id
1 'polypeptide(L)'
;MAKKSSNKSSGRKRKAGHVGFQAGEIAFIEDEMAALAAEYGLKVDGDVAAHVQQRRQSKKTRRRQLKSSSQPTASEQQSSSSNLSSRIKLLQAKPEPLDDTEDAHKLLLKRLAAVLPDTSALRACGAPGCSCVNGARSLGLQEDDEADFNANQHVLQRAQCNKCQHGALQHAVVLREDVDASAALPSGGQMLLQTLFQIIRLARIGASIFRSRVWTKSALERLEAVLLHMKKQFAAGGTQNGQKSADEVKQEMQLLTDLQTQLRKAQQAVGTASRDELPIALACVCDQMYFQVYYATLVLYGRACGAVPPPETYLKELEQFTPGSMKTLEAFLNRELSGSSVPSRVIEALALPVVSGTSQDEIARERLRAAQLESENPLLSIFHARLREGVRLFYEEGVGMDGEMDAVLAAPKGSDPVASKKTKSSKKKPQKKNYRRERNNSARPGGEVDGPTLVEMPSYPLLAQWRNNCRDWCCHLYAYATPTQEALDVMAKHAPIVEVGAGTGYWSSLLQRANVDVVAYDKAPPSAEGSEGNAYHGHVPPFCSVGRAGPEVLGQEDMSGRSLFLCYPPPGDAMAVRSVQLFQGDVILHVGEWQGDTGDSRFESELQRRFVLEQEVPLPNWGNSAYGLTVWRRKSKDAEPVAWRAMSCFNCDKTLADAAAEDEPLRRCVVCKTNVYCSPSCAQQDAVAHAAEHANRLVFLEDPTSDIAYDRLFENEAYYRELQEPDLDDTVVAVRSNWNALVKADSSAQDSNDESQSDGDDGGGDSDAESEPAKSSQKTGFAFNFGA
;
A
#
# COMPACT_ATOMS: atom_id res chain seq x y z
N MET A 1 -4.24 -61.61 40.36
CA MET A 1 -2.79 -61.47 40.66
C MET A 1 -2.18 -62.87 40.57
N ALA A 2 -1.07 -63.22 39.93
CA ALA A 2 0.02 -62.48 39.27
C ALA A 2 0.80 -63.40 38.30
N LYS A 3 1.36 -62.79 37.24
CA LYS A 3 2.63 -63.05 36.49
C LYS A 3 3.20 -64.47 36.35
N LYS A 4 3.52 -64.88 35.10
CA LYS A 4 4.88 -64.81 34.47
C LYS A 4 4.95 -65.62 33.16
N SER A 5 5.52 -65.03 32.09
CA SER A 5 6.39 -65.65 31.07
C SER A 5 6.61 -64.59 29.96
N SER A 6 7.73 -63.87 29.96
CA SER A 6 9.07 -64.19 29.42
C SER A 6 9.24 -63.76 27.94
N ASN A 7 10.13 -62.79 27.76
CA ASN A 7 10.54 -62.17 26.51
C ASN A 7 11.24 -63.15 25.56
N LYS A 8 10.92 -63.07 24.27
CA LYS A 8 11.91 -63.29 23.18
C LYS A 8 11.82 -62.18 22.14
N SER A 9 13.00 -61.67 21.84
CA SER A 9 13.33 -60.57 20.95
C SER A 9 12.97 -60.80 19.49
N SER A 10 12.47 -59.76 18.82
CA SER A 10 12.63 -59.60 17.38
C SER A 10 13.16 -58.20 17.07
N GLY A 11 14.02 -58.15 16.05
CA GLY A 11 15.11 -57.20 15.92
C GLY A 11 14.70 -55.77 15.63
N ARG A 12 15.43 -54.85 16.28
CA ARG A 12 15.55 -53.44 15.93
C ARG A 12 16.13 -53.33 14.50
N LYS A 13 15.28 -53.17 13.48
CA LYS A 13 15.70 -52.58 12.21
C LYS A 13 15.82 -51.08 12.41
N ARG A 14 17.06 -50.61 12.62
CA ARG A 14 17.40 -49.18 12.51
C ARG A 14 17.10 -48.76 11.06
N LYS A 15 16.02 -48.00 10.84
CA LYS A 15 15.85 -47.25 9.59
C LYS A 15 16.84 -46.08 9.62
N ALA A 16 17.66 -46.02 8.59
CA ALA A 16 18.55 -44.90 8.31
C ALA A 16 17.72 -43.64 8.02
N GLY A 17 18.22 -42.49 8.50
CA GLY A 17 17.87 -41.16 7.99
C GLY A 17 16.51 -40.60 8.41
N HIS A 18 16.26 -40.38 9.71
CA HIS A 18 15.25 -39.40 10.09
C HIS A 18 15.89 -38.01 10.03
N VAL A 19 15.77 -37.36 8.87
CA VAL A 19 16.03 -35.91 8.78
C VAL A 19 14.92 -35.26 9.60
N GLY A 20 15.29 -34.66 10.74
CA GLY A 20 14.34 -34.15 11.73
C GLY A 20 13.64 -32.87 11.28
N PHE A 21 12.79 -32.98 10.26
CA PHE A 21 11.90 -31.92 9.84
C PHE A 21 10.70 -31.84 10.78
N GLN A 22 10.36 -30.62 11.23
CA GLN A 22 9.11 -30.36 11.94
C GLN A 22 7.92 -30.60 11.00
N ALA A 23 6.74 -30.87 11.55
CA ALA A 23 5.53 -31.13 10.75
C ALA A 23 5.24 -30.03 9.71
N GLY A 24 5.51 -28.76 10.05
CA GLY A 24 5.39 -27.64 9.11
C GLY A 24 6.42 -27.65 7.98
N GLU A 25 7.65 -28.13 8.24
CA GLU A 25 8.69 -28.26 7.21
C GLU A 25 8.38 -29.41 6.24
N ILE A 26 7.81 -30.50 6.75
CA ILE A 26 7.35 -31.63 5.92
C ILE A 26 6.20 -31.15 5.02
N ALA A 27 5.20 -30.46 5.58
CA ALA A 27 4.08 -29.93 4.80
C ALA A 27 4.54 -28.97 3.70
N PHE A 28 5.50 -28.08 4.00
CA PHE A 28 6.09 -27.18 3.01
C PHE A 28 6.80 -27.94 1.89
N ILE A 29 7.63 -28.94 2.22
CA ILE A 29 8.34 -29.75 1.22
C ILE A 29 7.35 -30.52 0.33
N GLU A 30 6.31 -31.11 0.91
CA GLU A 30 5.25 -31.81 0.18
C GLU A 30 4.50 -30.87 -0.77
N ASP A 31 4.15 -29.67 -0.30
CA ASP A 31 3.47 -28.64 -1.12
C ASP A 31 4.36 -28.17 -2.28
N GLU A 32 5.68 -28.03 -2.05
CA GLU A 32 6.67 -27.66 -3.07
C GLU A 32 6.91 -28.79 -4.08
N MET A 33 7.02 -30.04 -3.61
CA MET A 33 7.15 -31.20 -4.49
C MET A 33 5.92 -31.34 -5.39
N ALA A 34 4.72 -31.18 -4.83
CA ALA A 34 3.49 -31.22 -5.60
C ALA A 34 3.40 -30.06 -6.61
N ALA A 35 3.86 -28.86 -6.23
CA ALA A 35 3.87 -27.70 -7.11
C ALA A 35 4.85 -27.88 -8.27
N LEU A 36 6.08 -28.32 -8.01
CA LEU A 36 7.08 -28.60 -9.04
C LEU A 36 6.61 -29.72 -9.97
N ALA A 37 5.99 -30.75 -9.41
CA ALA A 37 5.45 -31.83 -10.22
C ALA A 37 4.29 -31.36 -11.11
N ALA A 38 3.37 -30.55 -10.59
CA ALA A 38 2.33 -29.93 -11.40
C ALA A 38 2.91 -29.00 -12.48
N GLU A 39 3.92 -28.20 -12.14
CA GLU A 39 4.59 -27.26 -13.04
C GLU A 39 5.26 -27.97 -14.22
N TYR A 40 5.88 -29.12 -13.97
CA TYR A 40 6.61 -29.90 -14.97
C TYR A 40 5.83 -31.12 -15.51
N GLY A 41 4.55 -31.27 -15.18
CA GLY A 41 3.73 -32.42 -15.60
C GLY A 41 4.21 -33.78 -15.06
N LEU A 42 4.91 -33.79 -13.93
CA LEU A 42 5.41 -34.99 -13.26
C LEU A 42 4.34 -35.57 -12.33
N LYS A 43 4.37 -36.88 -12.10
CA LYS A 43 3.50 -37.55 -11.13
C LYS A 43 4.04 -37.34 -9.71
N VAL A 44 3.14 -36.94 -8.80
CA VAL A 44 3.42 -36.87 -7.35
C VAL A 44 3.13 -38.22 -6.71
N ASP A 45 3.87 -38.56 -5.66
CA ASP A 45 3.59 -39.75 -4.83
C ASP A 45 2.18 -39.67 -4.20
N GLY A 46 1.52 -40.82 -4.04
CA GLY A 46 0.13 -40.89 -3.57
C GLY A 46 -0.09 -40.32 -2.17
N ASP A 47 0.86 -40.54 -1.25
CA ASP A 47 0.75 -40.05 0.13
C ASP A 47 0.92 -38.52 0.17
N VAL A 48 1.89 -37.99 -0.58
CA VAL A 48 2.12 -36.55 -0.72
C VAL A 48 0.91 -35.86 -1.34
N ALA A 49 0.32 -36.45 -2.39
CA ALA A 49 -0.86 -35.90 -3.04
C ALA A 49 -2.06 -35.83 -2.06
N ALA A 50 -2.29 -36.87 -1.25
CA ALA A 50 -3.37 -36.91 -0.27
C ALA A 50 -3.20 -35.85 0.83
N HIS A 51 -1.99 -35.70 1.39
CA HIS A 51 -1.71 -34.68 2.41
C HIS A 51 -1.94 -33.25 1.88
N VAL A 52 -1.45 -32.95 0.67
CA VAL A 52 -1.64 -31.65 0.00
C VAL A 52 -3.14 -31.38 -0.23
N GLN A 53 -3.89 -32.39 -0.67
CA GLN A 53 -5.32 -32.25 -0.94
C GLN A 53 -6.13 -32.01 0.34
N GLN A 54 -5.81 -32.71 1.43
CA GLN A 54 -6.45 -32.52 2.74
C GLN A 54 -6.26 -31.08 3.25
N ARG A 55 -5.03 -30.54 3.17
CA ARG A 55 -4.75 -29.15 3.57
C ARG A 55 -5.54 -28.14 2.75
N ARG A 56 -5.63 -28.34 1.42
CA ARG A 56 -6.43 -27.48 0.53
C ARG A 56 -7.92 -27.51 0.86
N GLN A 57 -8.46 -28.67 1.25
CA GLN A 57 -9.85 -28.79 1.66
C GLN A 57 -10.13 -28.04 2.97
N SER A 58 -9.24 -28.13 3.96
CA SER A 58 -9.36 -27.39 5.22
C SER A 58 -9.41 -25.87 4.99
N LYS A 59 -8.54 -25.33 4.13
CA LYS A 59 -8.57 -23.90 3.76
C LYS A 59 -9.91 -23.48 3.12
N LYS A 60 -10.46 -24.30 2.23
CA LYS A 60 -11.77 -24.03 1.59
C LYS A 60 -12.94 -24.11 2.58
N THR A 61 -12.90 -25.03 3.54
CA THR A 61 -13.94 -25.15 4.58
C THR A 61 -13.90 -23.96 5.53
N ARG A 62 -12.70 -23.54 5.96
CA ARG A 62 -12.54 -22.36 6.83
C ARG A 62 -13.07 -21.10 6.18
N ARG A 63 -12.79 -20.90 4.87
CA ARG A 63 -13.44 -19.85 4.07
C ARG A 63 -14.96 -19.91 4.25
N ARG A 64 -15.60 -21.08 4.09
CA ARG A 64 -17.06 -21.28 4.17
C ARG A 64 -17.67 -21.06 5.57
N GLN A 65 -16.95 -21.35 6.64
CA GLN A 65 -17.49 -21.34 8.00
C GLN A 65 -17.57 -19.95 8.64
N LEU A 66 -16.77 -18.97 8.19
CA LEU A 66 -16.70 -17.60 8.73
C LEU A 66 -18.01 -16.77 8.70
N LYS A 67 -19.17 -17.35 8.32
CA LYS A 67 -20.49 -16.69 8.40
C LYS A 67 -21.68 -17.59 8.80
N SER A 68 -21.51 -18.86 9.21
CA SER A 68 -22.68 -19.77 9.40
C SER A 68 -23.12 -20.03 10.84
N SER A 69 -22.71 -19.24 11.84
CA SER A 69 -23.05 -19.51 13.26
C SER A 69 -24.25 -18.73 13.83
N SER A 70 -24.91 -17.86 13.06
CA SER A 70 -26.16 -17.25 13.54
C SER A 70 -27.33 -18.24 13.36
N GLN A 71 -27.70 -18.95 14.42
CA GLN A 71 -29.00 -19.62 14.47
C GLN A 71 -30.11 -18.56 14.45
N PRO A 72 -31.08 -18.62 13.53
CA PRO A 72 -32.35 -17.96 13.73
C PRO A 72 -33.25 -18.91 14.52
N THR A 73 -33.61 -18.53 15.75
CA THR A 73 -34.77 -19.12 16.42
C THR A 73 -36.00 -18.83 15.56
N ALA A 74 -36.55 -19.88 14.95
CA ALA A 74 -37.73 -19.80 14.11
C ALA A 74 -38.98 -19.48 14.95
N SER A 75 -39.63 -18.38 14.64
CA SER A 75 -41.08 -18.23 14.78
C SER A 75 -41.62 -17.67 13.47
N GLU A 76 -42.24 -18.55 12.69
CA GLU A 76 -42.98 -18.20 11.48
C GLU A 76 -44.19 -17.35 11.84
N GLN A 77 -44.17 -16.07 11.50
CA GLN A 77 -45.38 -15.34 11.16
C GLN A 77 -45.17 -14.57 9.86
N GLN A 78 -45.94 -14.99 8.86
CA GLN A 78 -46.02 -14.41 7.53
C GLN A 78 -46.34 -12.91 7.62
N SER A 79 -45.41 -12.08 7.16
CA SER A 79 -45.75 -10.76 6.63
C SER A 79 -44.87 -10.46 5.44
N SER A 80 -45.53 -10.09 4.35
CA SER A 80 -44.95 -9.71 3.07
C SER A 80 -44.06 -8.48 3.22
N SER A 81 -42.75 -8.64 3.07
CA SER A 81 -41.85 -7.54 2.75
C SER A 81 -40.82 -7.99 1.70
N SER A 82 -40.81 -7.23 0.62
CA SER A 82 -39.89 -7.30 -0.50
C SER A 82 -38.49 -6.88 -0.06
N ASN A 83 -37.55 -7.81 0.09
CA ASN A 83 -36.12 -7.52 0.15
C ASN A 83 -35.33 -8.71 -0.41
N LEU A 84 -35.36 -8.87 -1.73
CA LEU A 84 -34.31 -9.60 -2.43
C LEU A 84 -33.05 -8.72 -2.37
N SER A 85 -32.13 -9.03 -1.45
CA SER A 85 -30.81 -8.39 -1.39
C SER A 85 -30.17 -8.49 -2.78
N SER A 86 -30.06 -7.35 -3.46
CA SER A 86 -29.50 -7.26 -4.80
C SER A 86 -28.01 -7.62 -4.73
N ARG A 87 -27.64 -8.71 -5.41
CA ARG A 87 -26.24 -9.14 -5.50
C ARG A 87 -25.41 -8.04 -6.17
N ILE A 88 -24.32 -7.62 -5.53
CA ILE A 88 -23.38 -6.63 -6.06
C ILE A 88 -22.76 -7.17 -7.35
N LYS A 89 -22.78 -6.34 -8.40
CA LYS A 89 -22.12 -6.57 -9.67
C LYS A 89 -21.30 -5.36 -10.04
N LEU A 90 -20.05 -5.55 -10.43
CA LEU A 90 -19.17 -4.47 -10.82
C LEU A 90 -19.38 -4.11 -12.29
N LEU A 91 -19.30 -2.81 -12.60
CA LEU A 91 -19.37 -2.30 -13.96
C LEU A 91 -18.08 -2.65 -14.70
N GLN A 92 -18.19 -3.49 -15.74
CA GLN A 92 -17.09 -3.72 -16.68
C GLN A 92 -16.93 -2.52 -17.62
N ALA A 93 -15.74 -1.92 -17.63
CA ALA A 93 -15.44 -0.75 -18.47
C ALA A 93 -15.44 -1.07 -19.99
N LYS A 94 -15.12 -2.30 -20.40
CA LYS A 94 -15.19 -2.76 -21.79
C LYS A 94 -15.61 -4.24 -21.86
N PRO A 95 -16.61 -4.61 -22.68
CA PRO A 95 -16.71 -5.99 -23.13
C PRO A 95 -15.53 -6.29 -24.06
N GLU A 96 -14.80 -7.38 -23.83
CA GLU A 96 -13.81 -7.85 -24.82
C GLU A 96 -14.57 -8.21 -26.12
N PRO A 97 -14.25 -7.61 -27.26
CA PRO A 97 -14.68 -8.17 -28.53
C PRO A 97 -13.96 -9.51 -28.70
N LEU A 98 -14.73 -10.59 -28.74
CA LEU A 98 -14.26 -11.89 -29.22
C LEU A 98 -13.95 -11.72 -30.70
N ASP A 99 -12.68 -11.48 -31.02
CA ASP A 99 -12.21 -11.47 -32.40
C ASP A 99 -12.04 -12.94 -32.84
N ASP A 100 -13.18 -13.60 -33.11
CA ASP A 100 -13.30 -15.04 -33.43
C ASP A 100 -12.68 -15.41 -34.80
N THR A 101 -11.87 -14.53 -35.39
CA THR A 101 -11.32 -14.69 -36.75
C THR A 101 -9.78 -14.64 -36.83
N GLU A 102 -9.07 -14.41 -35.71
CA GLU A 102 -7.61 -14.36 -35.70
C GLU A 102 -6.98 -15.76 -35.50
N ASP A 103 -6.04 -16.16 -36.38
CA ASP A 103 -5.25 -17.40 -36.26
C ASP A 103 -4.71 -17.55 -34.81
N ALA A 104 -5.00 -18.69 -34.16
CA ALA A 104 -4.63 -18.96 -32.78
C ALA A 104 -3.12 -18.76 -32.52
N HIS A 105 -2.26 -19.11 -33.48
CA HIS A 105 -0.82 -18.87 -33.37
C HIS A 105 -0.49 -17.38 -33.38
N LYS A 106 -1.13 -16.61 -34.26
CA LYS A 106 -0.96 -15.15 -34.36
C LYS A 106 -1.45 -14.44 -33.09
N LEU A 107 -2.58 -14.86 -32.54
CA LEU A 107 -3.09 -14.37 -31.25
C LEU A 107 -2.09 -14.63 -30.12
N LEU A 108 -1.52 -15.85 -30.05
CA LEU A 108 -0.50 -16.19 -29.06
C LEU A 108 0.76 -15.32 -29.19
N LEU A 109 1.25 -15.09 -30.41
CA LEU A 109 2.40 -14.22 -30.64
C LEU A 109 2.11 -12.77 -30.22
N LYS A 110 0.92 -12.24 -30.51
CA LYS A 110 0.48 -10.91 -30.07
C LYS A 110 0.44 -10.80 -28.56
N ARG A 111 -0.07 -11.83 -27.87
CA ARG A 111 -0.13 -11.88 -26.39
C ARG A 111 1.26 -12.04 -25.77
N LEU A 112 2.18 -12.77 -26.41
CA LEU A 112 3.57 -12.84 -25.99
C LEU A 112 4.29 -11.50 -26.15
N ALA A 113 4.11 -10.82 -27.28
CA ALA A 113 4.70 -9.50 -27.50
C ALA A 113 4.23 -8.47 -26.46
N ALA A 114 3.00 -8.62 -25.95
CA ALA A 114 2.48 -7.79 -24.87
C ALA A 114 3.14 -8.06 -23.50
N VAL A 115 3.90 -9.16 -23.32
CA VAL A 115 4.51 -9.55 -22.03
C VAL A 115 6.03 -9.51 -22.06
N LEU A 116 6.63 -9.97 -23.15
CA LEU A 116 8.09 -10.08 -23.27
C LEU A 116 8.73 -8.71 -23.49
N PRO A 117 9.91 -8.43 -22.88
CA PRO A 117 10.70 -7.26 -23.27
C PRO A 117 11.03 -7.31 -24.76
N ASP A 118 11.15 -6.15 -25.41
CA ASP A 118 11.30 -6.07 -26.88
C ASP A 118 12.53 -6.85 -27.39
N THR A 119 13.56 -6.95 -26.56
CA THR A 119 14.83 -7.64 -26.82
C THR A 119 14.78 -9.14 -26.53
N SER A 120 13.59 -9.71 -26.26
CA SER A 120 13.45 -11.07 -25.73
C SER A 120 12.60 -11.97 -26.61
N ALA A 121 12.87 -13.28 -26.53
CA ALA A 121 12.03 -14.32 -27.10
C ALA A 121 12.07 -15.59 -26.23
N LEU A 122 11.10 -16.48 -26.43
CA LEU A 122 11.11 -17.81 -25.82
C LEU A 122 12.05 -18.76 -26.57
N ARG A 123 12.88 -19.51 -25.84
CA ARG A 123 13.80 -20.50 -26.41
C ARG A 123 13.74 -21.86 -25.70
N ALA A 124 14.75 -22.16 -24.88
CA ALA A 124 14.93 -23.49 -24.30
C ALA A 124 13.82 -23.82 -23.30
N CYS A 125 13.32 -25.04 -23.34
CA CYS A 125 12.39 -25.55 -22.35
C CYS A 125 13.13 -25.84 -21.04
N GLY A 126 12.63 -25.31 -19.92
CA GLY A 126 13.16 -25.52 -18.58
C GLY A 126 12.68 -26.82 -17.92
N ALA A 127 11.85 -27.62 -18.60
CA ALA A 127 11.38 -28.90 -18.08
C ALA A 127 12.53 -29.91 -17.94
N PRO A 128 12.67 -30.60 -16.79
CA PRO A 128 13.74 -31.57 -16.59
C PRO A 128 13.79 -32.65 -17.68
N GLY A 129 14.96 -32.84 -18.30
CA GLY A 129 15.15 -33.83 -19.38
C GLY A 129 14.65 -33.40 -20.76
N CYS A 130 14.08 -32.20 -20.91
CA CYS A 130 13.65 -31.69 -22.21
C CYS A 130 14.80 -30.97 -22.94
N SER A 131 14.98 -31.25 -24.24
CA SER A 131 15.98 -30.60 -25.10
C SER A 131 15.37 -29.62 -26.11
N CYS A 132 14.10 -29.25 -25.94
CA CYS A 132 13.38 -28.39 -26.90
C CYS A 132 13.89 -26.94 -26.86
N VAL A 133 14.18 -26.37 -28.04
CA VAL A 133 14.65 -24.98 -28.24
C VAL A 133 13.74 -24.14 -29.14
N ASN A 134 12.57 -24.67 -29.49
CA ASN A 134 11.65 -24.04 -30.44
C ASN A 134 10.91 -22.83 -29.84
N GLY A 135 10.65 -22.83 -28.52
CA GLY A 135 10.03 -21.72 -27.81
C GLY A 135 8.81 -21.17 -28.54
N ALA A 136 8.86 -19.89 -28.89
CA ALA A 136 7.77 -19.16 -29.55
C ALA A 136 7.41 -19.71 -30.95
N ARG A 137 8.34 -20.37 -31.65
CA ARG A 137 8.18 -20.82 -33.05
C ARG A 137 7.24 -22.01 -33.22
N SER A 138 6.81 -22.63 -32.12
CA SER A 138 5.98 -23.84 -32.18
C SER A 138 4.86 -23.81 -31.15
N LEU A 139 4.42 -22.63 -30.71
CA LEU A 139 3.32 -22.53 -29.76
C LEU A 139 1.97 -22.74 -30.45
N GLY A 140 1.08 -23.47 -29.77
CA GLY A 140 -0.30 -23.68 -30.17
C GLY A 140 -1.22 -23.76 -28.94
N LEU A 141 -2.53 -23.78 -29.23
CA LEU A 141 -3.58 -24.13 -28.27
C LEU A 141 -3.99 -25.58 -28.57
N GLN A 142 -4.27 -26.37 -27.53
CA GLN A 142 -4.86 -27.71 -27.71
C GLN A 142 -6.34 -27.59 -28.11
N GLU A 143 -6.81 -28.49 -28.97
CA GLU A 143 -8.22 -28.66 -29.36
C GLU A 143 -8.94 -29.56 -28.31
N ASP A 144 -9.81 -28.93 -27.48
CA ASP A 144 -10.82 -29.47 -26.52
C ASP A 144 -10.35 -30.39 -25.34
N ASP A 145 -10.93 -30.44 -24.12
CA ASP A 145 -12.31 -30.34 -23.60
C ASP A 145 -12.38 -29.85 -22.12
N GLU A 146 -13.60 -29.49 -21.66
CA GLU A 146 -14.06 -28.92 -20.37
C GLU A 146 -14.09 -27.38 -20.25
N ALA A 147 -15.24 -26.84 -20.68
CA ALA A 147 -15.55 -25.42 -20.87
C ALA A 147 -15.66 -24.55 -19.60
N ASP A 148 -15.63 -25.11 -18.37
CA ASP A 148 -15.88 -24.30 -17.15
C ASP A 148 -14.65 -24.01 -16.28
N PHE A 149 -13.65 -24.91 -16.21
CA PHE A 149 -12.45 -24.67 -15.37
C PHE A 149 -11.40 -23.78 -16.04
N ASN A 150 -11.31 -23.82 -17.37
CA ASN A 150 -10.28 -23.12 -18.14
C ASN A 150 -10.68 -21.69 -18.57
N ALA A 151 -11.95 -21.30 -18.42
CA ALA A 151 -12.45 -19.99 -18.83
C ALA A 151 -11.85 -18.80 -18.04
N ASN A 152 -11.31 -19.06 -16.85
CA ASN A 152 -10.70 -18.04 -15.99
C ASN A 152 -9.17 -17.91 -16.16
N GLN A 153 -8.55 -18.73 -17.02
CA GLN A 153 -7.10 -18.70 -17.26
C GLN A 153 -6.77 -17.88 -18.50
N HIS A 154 -5.67 -17.13 -18.42
CA HIS A 154 -5.18 -16.37 -19.57
C HIS A 154 -4.66 -17.31 -20.67
N VAL A 155 -4.82 -16.92 -21.93
CA VAL A 155 -4.46 -17.76 -23.10
C VAL A 155 -3.01 -18.27 -23.08
N LEU A 156 -2.06 -17.50 -22.54
CA LEU A 156 -0.67 -17.92 -22.38
C LEU A 156 -0.45 -19.05 -21.35
N GLN A 157 -1.34 -19.18 -20.36
CA GLN A 157 -1.30 -20.29 -19.40
C GLN A 157 -1.76 -21.60 -20.05
N ARG A 158 -2.65 -21.50 -21.03
CA ARG A 158 -3.19 -22.63 -21.81
C ARG A 158 -2.30 -23.03 -22.99
N ALA A 159 -1.45 -22.13 -23.45
CA ALA A 159 -0.58 -22.34 -24.60
C ALA A 159 0.48 -23.40 -24.33
N GLN A 160 0.74 -24.26 -25.32
CA GLN A 160 1.75 -25.33 -25.25
C GLN A 160 2.67 -25.28 -26.47
N CYS A 161 3.88 -25.81 -26.33
CA CYS A 161 4.80 -25.99 -27.44
C CYS A 161 4.48 -27.30 -28.16
N ASN A 162 4.05 -27.22 -29.43
CA ASN A 162 3.71 -28.38 -30.28
C ASN A 162 4.88 -29.35 -30.51
N LYS A 163 6.11 -28.99 -30.11
CA LYS A 163 7.31 -29.83 -30.24
C LYS A 163 7.64 -30.65 -28.98
N CYS A 164 7.43 -30.11 -27.78
CA CYS A 164 7.67 -30.84 -26.53
C CYS A 164 6.42 -31.08 -25.70
N GLN A 165 5.28 -30.52 -26.10
CA GLN A 165 3.99 -30.57 -25.40
C GLN A 165 4.01 -29.98 -23.98
N HIS A 166 5.08 -29.25 -23.61
CA HIS A 166 5.12 -28.47 -22.36
C HIS A 166 4.49 -27.09 -22.56
N GLY A 167 3.98 -26.51 -21.47
CA GLY A 167 3.38 -25.18 -21.48
C GLY A 167 4.34 -24.08 -21.95
N ALA A 168 3.81 -23.03 -22.58
CA ALA A 168 4.60 -21.88 -23.05
C ALA A 168 5.42 -21.23 -21.93
N LEU A 169 4.86 -21.21 -20.73
CA LEU A 169 5.48 -20.69 -19.52
C LEU A 169 6.68 -21.51 -19.02
N GLN A 170 6.92 -22.69 -19.58
CA GLN A 170 8.10 -23.53 -19.31
C GLN A 170 9.28 -23.19 -20.22
N HIS A 171 9.12 -22.32 -21.23
CA HIS A 171 10.22 -21.89 -22.07
C HIS A 171 10.89 -20.64 -21.50
N ALA A 172 12.22 -20.68 -21.41
CA ALA A 172 13.03 -19.58 -20.90
C ALA A 172 12.94 -18.35 -21.80
N VAL A 173 12.91 -17.18 -21.17
CA VAL A 173 12.91 -15.88 -21.84
C VAL A 173 14.35 -15.42 -22.02
N VAL A 174 14.88 -15.51 -23.23
CA VAL A 174 16.30 -15.22 -23.53
C VAL A 174 16.44 -14.06 -24.50
N LEU A 175 17.66 -13.53 -24.66
CA LEU A 175 17.95 -12.48 -25.65
C LEU A 175 17.77 -13.02 -27.05
N ARG A 176 17.12 -12.23 -27.91
CA ARG A 176 17.06 -12.59 -29.33
C ARG A 176 18.45 -12.45 -29.95
N GLU A 177 18.74 -13.29 -30.92
CA GLU A 177 20.04 -13.34 -31.60
C GLU A 177 20.29 -12.12 -32.48
N ASP A 178 19.24 -11.41 -32.89
CA ASP A 178 19.25 -10.24 -33.77
C ASP A 178 19.34 -8.89 -33.02
N VAL A 179 19.41 -8.91 -31.68
CA VAL A 179 19.41 -7.69 -30.87
C VAL A 179 20.83 -7.15 -30.68
N ASP A 180 21.02 -5.87 -31.00
CA ASP A 180 22.27 -5.15 -30.74
C ASP A 180 22.59 -5.04 -29.24
N ALA A 181 23.87 -5.10 -28.89
CA ALA A 181 24.32 -5.06 -27.50
C ALA A 181 23.89 -3.80 -26.74
N SER A 182 23.80 -2.65 -27.42
CA SER A 182 23.34 -1.37 -26.86
C SER A 182 21.84 -1.36 -26.54
N ALA A 183 21.03 -2.10 -27.28
CA ALA A 183 19.60 -2.26 -27.02
C ALA A 183 19.34 -3.26 -25.88
N ALA A 184 20.16 -4.31 -25.78
CA ALA A 184 20.07 -5.29 -24.69
C ALA A 184 20.58 -4.74 -23.35
N LEU A 185 21.60 -3.88 -23.38
CA LEU A 185 22.26 -3.28 -22.23
C LEU A 185 22.42 -1.77 -22.41
N PRO A 186 21.33 -0.99 -22.29
CA PRO A 186 21.37 0.46 -22.40
C PRO A 186 22.18 1.09 -21.28
N SER A 187 22.85 2.20 -21.58
CA SER A 187 23.81 2.86 -20.69
C SER A 187 23.26 4.10 -19.94
N GLY A 188 21.97 4.39 -20.09
CA GLY A 188 21.32 5.51 -19.42
C GLY A 188 20.02 5.96 -20.09
N GLY A 189 19.43 7.03 -19.55
CA GLY A 189 18.33 7.71 -20.21
C GLY A 189 16.99 6.98 -20.13
N GLN A 190 16.01 7.46 -20.92
CA GLN A 190 14.69 6.86 -21.02
C GLN A 190 14.72 5.40 -21.49
N MET A 191 15.64 5.03 -22.40
CA MET A 191 15.78 3.64 -22.87
C MET A 191 16.18 2.66 -21.76
N LEU A 192 17.06 3.09 -20.84
CA LEU A 192 17.41 2.28 -19.67
C LEU A 192 16.20 2.06 -18.77
N LEU A 193 15.46 3.13 -18.45
CA LEU A 193 14.28 3.07 -17.60
C LEU A 193 13.18 2.18 -18.20
N GLN A 194 12.94 2.31 -19.52
CA GLN A 194 12.02 1.46 -20.26
C GLN A 194 12.44 -0.02 -20.23
N THR A 195 13.73 -0.31 -20.42
CA THR A 195 14.26 -1.68 -20.38
C THR A 195 14.10 -2.30 -18.98
N LEU A 196 14.44 -1.54 -17.93
CA LEU A 196 14.24 -1.97 -16.54
C LEU A 196 12.75 -2.25 -16.28
N PHE A 197 11.86 -1.35 -16.70
CA PHE A 197 10.42 -1.53 -16.57
C PHE A 197 9.92 -2.81 -17.25
N GLN A 198 10.29 -3.06 -18.51
CA GLN A 198 9.86 -4.26 -19.24
C GLN A 198 10.31 -5.55 -18.55
N ILE A 199 11.55 -5.59 -18.04
CA ILE A 199 12.08 -6.75 -17.31
C ILE A 199 11.36 -6.94 -15.95
N ILE A 200 11.15 -5.86 -15.19
CA ILE A 200 10.44 -5.90 -13.91
C ILE A 200 8.98 -6.34 -14.11
N ARG A 201 8.33 -5.84 -15.15
CA ARG A 201 6.96 -6.24 -15.53
C ARG A 201 6.89 -7.71 -15.90
N LEU A 202 7.85 -8.24 -16.66
CA LEU A 202 7.96 -9.67 -16.92
C LEU A 202 8.13 -10.47 -15.62
N ALA A 203 8.97 -9.99 -14.69
CA ALA A 203 9.15 -10.63 -13.38
C ALA A 203 7.85 -10.63 -12.58
N ARG A 204 7.12 -9.51 -12.53
CA ARG A 204 5.81 -9.41 -11.85
C ARG A 204 4.81 -10.40 -12.41
N ILE A 205 4.62 -10.41 -13.73
CA ILE A 205 3.67 -11.30 -14.42
C ILE A 205 4.07 -12.76 -14.22
N GLY A 206 5.34 -13.09 -14.45
CA GLY A 206 5.88 -14.44 -14.28
C GLY A 206 5.71 -14.98 -12.86
N ALA A 207 6.02 -14.17 -11.85
CA ALA A 207 6.05 -14.60 -10.46
C ALA A 207 4.66 -14.74 -9.82
N SER A 208 3.86 -13.69 -9.91
CA SER A 208 2.68 -13.52 -9.04
C SER A 208 1.34 -13.78 -9.75
N ILE A 209 1.34 -13.69 -11.08
CA ILE A 209 0.16 -13.93 -11.92
C ILE A 209 0.22 -15.33 -12.51
N PHE A 210 1.26 -15.62 -13.30
CA PHE A 210 1.42 -16.91 -13.96
C PHE A 210 2.09 -17.98 -13.10
N ARG A 211 2.77 -17.58 -12.01
CA ARG A 211 3.51 -18.48 -11.10
C ARG A 211 4.50 -19.40 -11.83
N SER A 212 5.13 -18.90 -12.90
CA SER A 212 6.16 -19.61 -13.65
C SER A 212 7.53 -19.38 -13.03
N ARG A 213 8.17 -20.44 -12.53
CA ARG A 213 9.55 -20.34 -12.01
C ARG A 213 10.53 -20.02 -13.13
N VAL A 214 10.29 -20.56 -14.32
CA VAL A 214 11.14 -20.35 -15.49
C VAL A 214 11.16 -18.88 -15.93
N TRP A 215 9.99 -18.25 -16.04
CA TRP A 215 9.90 -16.84 -16.43
C TRP A 215 10.41 -15.91 -15.33
N THR A 216 10.08 -16.21 -14.07
CA THR A 216 10.61 -15.48 -12.91
C THR A 216 12.13 -15.50 -12.92
N LYS A 217 12.74 -16.69 -13.05
CA LYS A 217 14.20 -16.84 -13.13
C LYS A 217 14.78 -16.07 -14.32
N SER A 218 14.20 -16.24 -15.51
CA SER A 218 14.66 -15.55 -16.73
C SER A 218 14.65 -14.03 -16.57
N ALA A 219 13.62 -13.48 -15.93
CA ALA A 219 13.51 -12.04 -15.69
C ALA A 219 14.55 -11.55 -14.67
N LEU A 220 14.76 -12.28 -13.58
CA LEU A 220 15.75 -11.91 -12.55
C LEU A 220 17.20 -11.97 -13.09
N GLU A 221 17.54 -12.99 -13.89
CA GLU A 221 18.86 -13.11 -14.55
C GLU A 221 19.09 -11.95 -15.53
N ARG A 222 18.06 -11.55 -16.28
CA ARG A 222 18.13 -10.39 -17.17
C ARG A 222 18.28 -9.07 -16.42
N LEU A 223 17.53 -8.90 -15.33
CA LEU A 223 17.67 -7.72 -14.48
C LEU A 223 19.09 -7.63 -13.91
N GLU A 224 19.63 -8.75 -13.42
CA GLU A 224 21.00 -8.83 -12.92
C GLU A 224 22.03 -8.41 -13.97
N ALA A 225 21.87 -8.85 -15.22
CA ALA A 225 22.75 -8.46 -16.32
C ALA A 225 22.75 -6.95 -16.58
N VAL A 226 21.57 -6.31 -16.60
CA VAL A 226 21.44 -4.85 -16.77
C VAL A 226 22.06 -4.10 -15.58
N LEU A 227 21.77 -4.52 -14.34
CA LEU A 227 22.34 -3.89 -13.14
C LEU A 227 23.87 -4.04 -13.07
N LEU A 228 24.41 -5.18 -13.50
CA LEU A 228 25.85 -5.39 -13.60
C LEU A 228 26.47 -4.48 -14.66
N HIS A 229 25.80 -4.27 -15.79
CA HIS A 229 26.22 -3.33 -16.82
C HIS A 229 26.23 -1.88 -16.29
N MET A 230 25.15 -1.43 -15.65
CA MET A 230 25.08 -0.12 -15.00
C MET A 230 26.24 0.09 -14.01
N LYS A 231 26.49 -0.91 -13.15
CA LYS A 231 27.60 -0.87 -12.18
C LYS A 231 28.96 -0.69 -12.87
N LYS A 232 29.20 -1.40 -13.98
CA LYS A 232 30.44 -1.26 -14.78
C LYS A 232 30.56 0.12 -15.42
N GLN A 233 29.47 0.68 -15.94
CA GLN A 233 29.44 2.04 -16.50
C GLN A 233 29.84 3.09 -15.45
N PHE A 234 29.28 3.02 -14.23
CA PHE A 234 29.66 3.94 -13.15
C PHE A 234 31.12 3.79 -12.72
N ALA A 235 31.63 2.55 -12.67
CA ALA A 235 33.03 2.29 -12.34
C ALA A 235 34.01 2.81 -13.42
N ALA A 236 33.58 2.88 -14.68
CA ALA A 236 34.38 3.36 -15.81
C ALA A 236 34.34 4.89 -15.99
N GLY A 237 33.72 5.64 -15.07
CA GLY A 237 33.62 7.11 -15.14
C GLY A 237 32.37 7.65 -15.84
N GLY A 238 31.34 6.83 -16.03
CA GLY A 238 30.09 7.21 -16.70
C GLY A 238 30.09 6.94 -18.20
N THR A 239 29.00 7.29 -18.89
CA THR A 239 28.86 7.05 -20.32
C THR A 239 29.92 7.82 -21.10
N GLN A 240 30.70 7.15 -21.95
CA GLN A 240 31.78 7.73 -22.77
C GLN A 240 31.31 8.82 -23.77
N ASN A 241 30.02 9.17 -23.80
CA ASN A 241 29.42 10.11 -24.74
C ASN A 241 29.13 11.51 -24.17
N GLY A 242 29.50 11.81 -22.92
CA GLY A 242 29.30 13.15 -22.34
C GLY A 242 27.83 13.55 -22.14
N GLN A 243 27.61 14.53 -21.26
CA GLN A 243 26.33 15.17 -20.91
C GLN A 243 25.31 14.31 -20.11
N LYS A 244 25.72 13.73 -18.96
CA LYS A 244 24.77 13.55 -17.85
C LYS A 244 25.01 14.62 -16.79
N SER A 245 23.95 15.24 -16.28
CA SER A 245 24.04 16.15 -15.14
C SER A 245 24.50 15.39 -13.89
N ALA A 246 25.08 16.10 -12.92
CA ALA A 246 25.47 15.50 -11.64
C ALA A 246 24.26 14.85 -10.93
N ASP A 247 23.08 15.44 -11.10
CA ASP A 247 21.83 14.93 -10.52
C ASP A 247 21.34 13.67 -11.22
N GLU A 248 21.45 13.59 -12.55
CA GLU A 248 21.16 12.35 -13.31
C GLU A 248 22.02 11.18 -12.83
N VAL A 249 23.33 11.41 -12.68
CA VAL A 249 24.26 10.38 -12.19
C VAL A 249 23.90 9.96 -10.77
N LYS A 250 23.56 10.91 -9.89
CA LYS A 250 23.15 10.63 -8.51
C LYS A 250 21.87 9.79 -8.46
N GLN A 251 20.85 10.14 -9.24
CA GLN A 251 19.59 9.42 -9.28
C GLN A 251 19.76 8.01 -9.85
N GLU A 252 20.49 7.84 -10.95
CA GLU A 252 20.73 6.51 -11.51
C GLU A 252 21.58 5.62 -10.58
N MET A 253 22.53 6.18 -9.83
CA MET A 253 23.32 5.44 -8.84
C MET A 253 22.48 5.00 -7.63
N GLN A 254 21.56 5.87 -7.18
CA GLN A 254 20.58 5.51 -6.15
C GLN A 254 19.67 4.38 -6.65
N LEU A 255 19.13 4.52 -7.87
CA LEU A 255 18.31 3.49 -8.51
C LEU A 255 19.03 2.15 -8.62
N LEU A 256 20.31 2.14 -9.02
CA LEU A 256 21.13 0.93 -9.07
C LEU A 256 21.20 0.23 -7.70
N THR A 257 21.47 1.00 -6.65
CA THR A 257 21.60 0.49 -5.27
C THR A 257 20.28 -0.11 -4.78
N ASP A 258 19.19 0.60 -5.06
CA ASP A 258 17.84 0.20 -4.72
C ASP A 258 17.44 -1.10 -5.42
N LEU A 259 17.63 -1.18 -6.75
CA LEU A 259 17.30 -2.36 -7.54
C LEU A 259 18.18 -3.57 -7.19
N GLN A 260 19.46 -3.39 -6.88
CA GLN A 260 20.32 -4.47 -6.38
C GLN A 260 19.84 -5.02 -5.03
N THR A 261 19.28 -4.15 -4.18
CA THR A 261 18.70 -4.57 -2.90
C THR A 261 17.41 -5.34 -3.11
N GLN A 262 16.54 -4.89 -4.00
CA GLN A 262 15.31 -5.62 -4.34
C GLN A 262 15.60 -6.94 -5.06
N LEU A 263 16.59 -7.00 -5.96
CA LEU A 263 16.98 -8.23 -6.65
C LEU A 263 17.42 -9.30 -5.65
N ARG A 264 18.23 -8.93 -4.65
CA ARG A 264 18.62 -9.84 -3.56
C ARG A 264 17.42 -10.33 -2.76
N LYS A 265 16.45 -9.45 -2.46
CA LYS A 265 15.19 -9.84 -1.79
C LYS A 265 14.36 -10.80 -2.63
N ALA A 266 14.26 -10.59 -3.94
CA ALA A 266 13.57 -11.50 -4.86
C ALA A 266 14.23 -12.88 -4.87
N GLN A 267 15.56 -12.93 -5.03
CA GLN A 267 16.34 -14.18 -5.01
C GLN A 267 16.20 -14.92 -3.67
N GLN A 268 16.20 -14.18 -2.55
CA GLN A 268 15.95 -14.74 -1.23
C GLN A 268 14.53 -15.31 -1.12
N ALA A 269 13.51 -14.57 -1.53
CA ALA A 269 12.12 -15.01 -1.49
C ALA A 269 11.92 -16.32 -2.27
N VAL A 270 12.48 -16.43 -3.48
CA VAL A 270 12.47 -17.66 -4.29
C VAL A 270 13.07 -18.86 -3.54
N GLY A 271 14.06 -18.64 -2.68
CA GLY A 271 14.70 -19.70 -1.90
C GLY A 271 14.04 -20.03 -0.56
N THR A 272 13.22 -19.14 0.00
CA THR A 272 12.75 -19.27 1.40
C THR A 272 11.25 -19.16 1.62
N ALA A 273 10.50 -18.49 0.73
CA ALA A 273 9.07 -18.26 0.93
C ALA A 273 8.26 -19.55 0.71
N SER A 274 7.12 -19.67 1.40
CA SER A 274 6.20 -20.78 1.14
C SER A 274 5.55 -20.67 -0.24
N ARG A 275 5.02 -21.77 -0.78
CA ARG A 275 4.34 -21.77 -2.09
C ARG A 275 3.25 -20.71 -2.21
N ASP A 276 2.45 -20.56 -1.14
CA ASP A 276 1.29 -19.67 -1.13
C ASP A 276 1.71 -18.21 -0.85
N GLU A 277 2.80 -17.98 -0.13
CA GLU A 277 3.34 -16.64 0.16
C GLU A 277 4.24 -16.09 -0.95
N LEU A 278 4.93 -16.96 -1.70
CA LEU A 278 5.92 -16.57 -2.72
C LEU A 278 5.36 -15.61 -3.78
N PRO A 279 4.15 -15.83 -4.36
CA PRO A 279 3.52 -14.89 -5.28
C PRO A 279 3.36 -13.49 -4.69
N ILE A 280 3.00 -13.40 -3.40
CA ILE A 280 2.77 -12.14 -2.69
C ILE A 280 4.10 -11.44 -2.41
N ALA A 281 5.09 -12.17 -1.89
CA ALA A 281 6.41 -11.63 -1.60
C ALA A 281 7.08 -11.08 -2.87
N LEU A 282 6.99 -11.81 -3.98
CA LEU A 282 7.53 -11.37 -5.26
C LEU A 282 6.71 -10.22 -5.88
N ALA A 283 5.39 -10.18 -5.68
CA ALA A 283 4.58 -9.02 -6.07
C ALA A 283 5.06 -7.75 -5.37
N CYS A 284 5.23 -7.78 -4.03
CA CYS A 284 5.76 -6.66 -3.26
C CYS A 284 7.14 -6.20 -3.75
N VAL A 285 8.05 -7.13 -4.02
CA VAL A 285 9.41 -6.81 -4.48
C VAL A 285 9.41 -6.22 -5.89
N CYS A 286 8.67 -6.82 -6.83
CA CYS A 286 8.59 -6.32 -8.20
C CYS A 286 7.90 -4.95 -8.27
N ASP A 287 6.82 -4.75 -7.51
CA ASP A 287 6.12 -3.47 -7.46
C ASP A 287 7.02 -2.39 -6.82
N GLN A 288 7.81 -2.74 -5.80
CA GLN A 288 8.83 -1.85 -5.26
C GLN A 288 9.88 -1.45 -6.30
N MET A 289 10.39 -2.41 -7.09
CA MET A 289 11.32 -2.10 -8.19
C MET A 289 10.68 -1.19 -9.24
N TYR A 290 9.42 -1.47 -9.61
CA TYR A 290 8.65 -0.66 -10.55
C TYR A 290 8.54 0.79 -10.07
N PHE A 291 8.11 1.00 -8.82
CA PHE A 291 7.96 2.36 -8.30
C PHE A 291 9.29 3.11 -8.16
N GLN A 292 10.40 2.41 -7.87
CA GLN A 292 11.73 3.02 -7.85
C GLN A 292 12.14 3.50 -9.25
N VAL A 293 11.89 2.70 -10.28
CA VAL A 293 12.15 3.05 -11.68
C VAL A 293 11.22 4.19 -12.14
N TYR A 294 9.94 4.16 -11.76
CA TYR A 294 8.98 5.21 -12.07
C TYR A 294 9.31 6.53 -11.36
N TYR A 295 9.69 6.49 -10.08
CA TYR A 295 10.13 7.67 -9.34
C TYR A 295 11.37 8.31 -9.97
N ALA A 296 12.38 7.51 -10.34
CA ALA A 296 13.54 8.03 -11.07
C ALA A 296 13.12 8.66 -12.40
N THR A 297 12.16 8.07 -13.12
CA THR A 297 11.61 8.64 -14.35
C THR A 297 10.93 9.99 -14.11
N LEU A 298 10.12 10.09 -13.06
CA LEU A 298 9.43 11.32 -12.69
C LEU A 298 10.38 12.46 -12.31
N VAL A 299 11.40 12.15 -11.51
CA VAL A 299 12.36 13.15 -11.03
C VAL A 299 13.25 13.65 -12.18
N LEU A 300 13.65 12.76 -13.09
CA LEU A 300 14.55 13.11 -14.20
C LEU A 300 13.83 13.73 -15.40
N TYR A 301 12.60 13.28 -15.72
CA TYR A 301 11.94 13.60 -16.98
C TYR A 301 10.50 14.15 -16.80
N GLY A 302 10.01 14.27 -15.57
CA GLY A 302 8.67 14.78 -15.28
C GLY A 302 7.54 13.78 -15.55
N ARG A 303 6.30 14.18 -15.22
CA ARG A 303 5.07 13.35 -15.33
C ARG A 303 4.67 13.01 -16.76
N ALA A 304 5.08 13.81 -17.74
CA ALA A 304 4.75 13.58 -19.15
C ALA A 304 5.65 12.52 -19.83
N CYS A 305 6.67 12.02 -19.14
CA CYS A 305 7.58 11.02 -19.69
C CYS A 305 6.88 9.66 -19.84
N GLY A 306 6.82 9.16 -21.07
CA GLY A 306 6.21 7.86 -21.40
C GLY A 306 7.15 6.65 -21.30
N ALA A 307 8.39 6.83 -20.84
CA ALA A 307 9.38 5.75 -20.78
C ALA A 307 8.98 4.62 -19.81
N VAL A 308 8.31 5.00 -18.72
CA VAL A 308 7.77 4.08 -17.72
C VAL A 308 6.32 4.50 -17.50
N PRO A 309 5.33 3.62 -17.78
CA PRO A 309 3.93 3.94 -17.59
C PRO A 309 3.63 4.39 -16.17
N PRO A 310 2.63 5.26 -15.95
CA PRO A 310 2.22 5.63 -14.61
C PRO A 310 1.50 4.48 -13.88
N PRO A 311 1.49 4.47 -12.54
CA PRO A 311 0.97 3.36 -11.71
C PRO A 311 -0.43 2.87 -12.07
N GLU A 312 -1.37 3.75 -12.38
CA GLU A 312 -2.72 3.39 -12.82
C GLU A 312 -2.71 2.60 -14.14
N THR A 313 -1.80 2.93 -15.06
CA THR A 313 -1.66 2.21 -16.33
C THR A 313 -0.97 0.87 -16.11
N TYR A 314 0.14 0.86 -15.37
CA TYR A 314 0.88 -0.36 -15.05
C TYR A 314 -0.02 -1.41 -14.36
N LEU A 315 -0.76 -1.01 -13.33
CA LEU A 315 -1.61 -1.95 -12.59
C LEU A 315 -2.79 -2.43 -13.43
N LYS A 316 -3.42 -1.54 -14.22
CA LYS A 316 -4.51 -1.92 -15.12
C LYS A 316 -4.05 -2.87 -16.22
N GLU A 317 -2.83 -2.72 -16.73
CA GLU A 317 -2.26 -3.69 -17.67
C GLU A 317 -2.09 -5.08 -17.04
N LEU A 318 -1.70 -5.18 -15.76
CA LEU A 318 -1.59 -6.46 -15.07
C LEU A 318 -2.93 -7.20 -15.01
N GLU A 319 -4.05 -6.47 -14.95
CA GLU A 319 -5.40 -7.05 -14.92
C GLU A 319 -5.74 -7.84 -16.19
N GLN A 320 -5.15 -7.49 -17.33
CA GLN A 320 -5.33 -8.23 -18.59
C GLN A 320 -4.84 -9.69 -18.49
N PHE A 321 -3.92 -9.96 -17.57
CA PHE A 321 -3.39 -11.30 -17.31
C PHE A 321 -4.13 -12.03 -16.17
N THR A 322 -5.15 -11.41 -15.56
CA THR A 322 -5.97 -11.98 -14.49
C THR A 322 -7.47 -11.88 -14.79
N PRO A 323 -7.97 -12.49 -15.89
CA PRO A 323 -9.35 -12.29 -16.36
C PRO A 323 -10.45 -12.70 -15.34
N GLY A 324 -10.13 -13.56 -14.36
CA GLY A 324 -11.06 -13.93 -13.27
C GLY A 324 -11.09 -12.97 -12.07
N SER A 325 -10.17 -12.02 -11.96
CA SER A 325 -9.99 -11.20 -10.74
C SER A 325 -11.21 -10.35 -10.38
N MET A 326 -11.94 -9.84 -11.38
CA MET A 326 -13.17 -9.09 -11.15
C MET A 326 -14.27 -9.96 -10.53
N LYS A 327 -14.49 -11.17 -11.07
CA LYS A 327 -15.48 -12.11 -10.52
C LYS A 327 -15.11 -12.56 -9.10
N THR A 328 -13.82 -12.73 -8.85
CA THR A 328 -13.27 -12.98 -7.51
C THR A 328 -13.62 -11.84 -6.55
N LEU A 329 -13.39 -10.58 -6.96
CA LEU A 329 -13.75 -9.43 -6.12
C LEU A 329 -15.27 -9.38 -5.88
N GLU A 330 -16.11 -9.58 -6.90
CA GLU A 330 -17.57 -9.64 -6.73
C GLU A 330 -18.00 -10.71 -5.73
N ALA A 331 -17.39 -11.90 -5.80
CA ALA A 331 -17.67 -12.98 -4.85
C ALA A 331 -17.28 -12.59 -3.42
N PHE A 332 -16.13 -11.95 -3.25
CA PHE A 332 -15.68 -11.42 -1.96
C PHE A 332 -16.64 -10.34 -1.42
N LEU A 333 -17.02 -9.34 -2.22
CA LEU A 333 -17.91 -8.25 -1.79
C LEU A 333 -19.28 -8.77 -1.35
N ASN A 334 -19.89 -9.63 -2.16
CA ASN A 334 -21.19 -10.22 -1.85
C ASN A 334 -21.17 -11.10 -0.61
N ARG A 335 -20.01 -11.71 -0.33
CA ARG A 335 -19.87 -12.63 0.78
C ARG A 335 -19.50 -11.93 2.06
N GLU A 336 -18.48 -11.07 2.04
CA GLU A 336 -17.90 -10.48 3.24
C GLU A 336 -18.53 -9.13 3.57
N LEU A 337 -18.81 -8.30 2.55
CA LEU A 337 -19.23 -6.90 2.74
C LEU A 337 -20.71 -6.64 2.46
N SER A 338 -21.50 -7.67 2.16
CA SER A 338 -22.94 -7.56 1.90
C SER A 338 -23.75 -8.40 2.89
N GLY A 339 -24.99 -7.99 3.13
CA GLY A 339 -25.95 -8.68 3.99
C GLY A 339 -26.80 -7.71 4.79
N SER A 340 -27.90 -8.18 5.39
CA SER A 340 -28.80 -7.34 6.19
C SER A 340 -28.13 -6.71 7.42
N SER A 341 -27.10 -7.37 7.95
CA SER A 341 -26.35 -6.93 9.13
C SER A 341 -25.04 -6.21 8.78
N VAL A 342 -24.79 -5.91 7.50
CA VAL A 342 -23.62 -5.14 7.07
C VAL A 342 -24.08 -3.78 6.56
N PRO A 343 -23.66 -2.67 7.19
CA PRO A 343 -24.00 -1.32 6.76
C PRO A 343 -23.53 -1.02 5.33
N SER A 344 -24.36 -0.33 4.53
CA SER A 344 -24.02 0.04 3.13
C SER A 344 -22.75 0.88 3.03
N ARG A 345 -22.48 1.72 4.04
CA ARG A 345 -21.28 2.57 4.15
C ARG A 345 -19.96 1.81 3.95
N VAL A 346 -19.89 0.53 4.31
CA VAL A 346 -18.66 -0.27 4.16
C VAL A 346 -18.31 -0.44 2.67
N ILE A 347 -19.33 -0.62 1.83
CA ILE A 347 -19.18 -0.73 0.38
C ILE A 347 -19.07 0.66 -0.26
N GLU A 348 -19.88 1.63 0.19
CA GLU A 348 -19.85 3.00 -0.32
C GLU A 348 -18.45 3.63 -0.15
N ALA A 349 -17.78 3.38 0.99
CA ALA A 349 -16.41 3.83 1.25
C ALA A 349 -15.38 3.33 0.21
N LEU A 350 -15.66 2.24 -0.51
CA LEU A 350 -14.75 1.73 -1.56
C LEU A 350 -14.86 2.49 -2.87
N ALA A 351 -15.93 3.29 -3.03
CA ALA A 351 -16.25 4.04 -4.25
C ALA A 351 -16.13 3.17 -5.52
N LEU A 352 -16.59 1.93 -5.44
CA LEU A 352 -16.54 0.97 -6.54
C LEU A 352 -17.62 1.29 -7.58
N PRO A 353 -17.33 1.16 -8.88
CA PRO A 353 -18.35 1.31 -9.92
C PRO A 353 -19.25 0.06 -9.93
N VAL A 354 -20.39 0.12 -9.23
CA VAL A 354 -21.39 -0.95 -9.12
C VAL A 354 -22.51 -0.71 -10.14
N VAL A 355 -23.07 -1.79 -10.70
CA VAL A 355 -24.24 -1.73 -11.57
C VAL A 355 -25.47 -1.35 -10.76
N SER A 356 -25.98 -0.13 -10.93
CA SER A 356 -27.20 0.37 -10.27
C SER A 356 -28.44 0.33 -11.15
N GLY A 357 -28.28 0.43 -12.47
CA GLY A 357 -29.37 0.41 -13.44
C GLY A 357 -29.83 -0.98 -13.88
N THR A 358 -31.08 -1.07 -14.34
CA THR A 358 -31.62 -2.28 -15.00
C THR A 358 -31.66 -2.15 -16.53
N SER A 359 -31.65 -0.92 -17.05
CA SER A 359 -31.65 -0.63 -18.49
C SER A 359 -30.24 -0.68 -19.07
N GLN A 360 -30.09 -1.25 -20.27
CA GLN A 360 -28.81 -1.29 -20.99
C GLN A 360 -28.27 0.11 -21.31
N ASP A 361 -29.14 1.08 -21.61
CA ASP A 361 -28.75 2.46 -21.90
C ASP A 361 -28.24 3.21 -20.66
N GLU A 362 -28.76 2.87 -19.49
CA GLU A 362 -28.29 3.39 -18.20
C GLU A 362 -26.93 2.80 -17.87
N ILE A 363 -26.79 1.48 -17.96
CA ILE A 363 -25.53 0.77 -17.73
C ILE A 363 -24.44 1.27 -18.70
N ALA A 364 -24.77 1.51 -19.98
CA ALA A 364 -23.82 2.06 -20.94
C ALA A 364 -23.34 3.46 -20.56
N ARG A 365 -24.22 4.33 -20.07
CA ARG A 365 -23.87 5.66 -19.55
C ARG A 365 -23.03 5.58 -18.27
N GLU A 366 -23.38 4.69 -17.35
CA GLU A 366 -22.60 4.43 -16.13
C GLU A 366 -21.18 3.93 -16.47
N ARG A 367 -21.04 3.05 -17.46
CA ARG A 367 -19.72 2.59 -17.95
C ARG A 367 -18.88 3.74 -18.50
N LEU A 368 -19.48 4.62 -19.31
CA LEU A 368 -18.79 5.79 -19.84
C LEU A 368 -18.32 6.72 -18.72
N ARG A 369 -19.18 6.99 -17.74
CA ARG A 369 -18.83 7.78 -16.55
C ARG A 369 -17.71 7.13 -15.74
N ALA A 370 -17.81 5.83 -15.47
CA ALA A 370 -16.79 5.10 -14.72
C ALA A 370 -15.44 5.14 -15.45
N ALA A 371 -15.42 4.95 -16.78
CA ALA A 371 -14.20 5.04 -17.58
C ALA A 371 -13.60 6.45 -17.58
N GLN A 372 -14.43 7.50 -17.61
CA GLN A 372 -13.99 8.88 -17.50
C GLN A 372 -13.37 9.15 -16.12
N LEU A 373 -14.08 8.80 -15.05
CA LEU A 373 -13.61 8.96 -13.67
C LEU A 373 -12.29 8.22 -13.42
N GLU A 374 -12.14 7.03 -13.97
CA GLU A 374 -10.92 6.22 -13.86
C GLU A 374 -9.71 6.95 -14.48
N SER A 375 -9.92 7.73 -15.55
CA SER A 375 -8.88 8.51 -16.21
C SER A 375 -8.58 9.85 -15.51
N GLU A 376 -9.57 10.43 -14.84
CA GLU A 376 -9.46 11.75 -14.20
C GLU A 376 -8.89 11.66 -12.77
N ASN A 377 -9.09 10.52 -12.10
CA ASN A 377 -8.62 10.25 -10.73
C ASN A 377 -7.75 8.97 -10.65
N PRO A 378 -6.47 9.04 -11.07
CA PRO A 378 -5.53 7.92 -11.02
C PRO A 378 -5.41 7.22 -9.66
N LEU A 379 -5.40 7.97 -8.55
CA LEU A 379 -5.22 7.40 -7.22
C LEU A 379 -6.37 6.45 -6.83
N LEU A 380 -7.61 6.78 -7.20
CA LEU A 380 -8.76 5.89 -6.99
C LEU A 380 -8.68 4.63 -7.86
N SER A 381 -8.24 4.78 -9.12
CA SER A 381 -8.03 3.66 -10.04
C SER A 381 -6.97 2.68 -9.53
N ILE A 382 -5.87 3.20 -8.98
CA ILE A 382 -4.83 2.41 -8.31
C ILE A 382 -5.43 1.68 -7.09
N PHE A 383 -6.28 2.36 -6.29
CA PHE A 383 -6.95 1.74 -5.14
C PHE A 383 -7.79 0.54 -5.55
N HIS A 384 -8.63 0.68 -6.58
CA HIS A 384 -9.46 -0.42 -7.07
C HIS A 384 -8.63 -1.59 -7.59
N ALA A 385 -7.56 -1.32 -8.34
CA ALA A 385 -6.67 -2.36 -8.84
C ALA A 385 -5.96 -3.11 -7.70
N ARG A 386 -5.47 -2.38 -6.69
CA ARG A 386 -4.83 -2.97 -5.50
C ARG A 386 -5.80 -3.75 -4.62
N LEU A 387 -7.04 -3.30 -4.48
CA LEU A 387 -8.10 -4.03 -3.78
C LEU A 387 -8.38 -5.37 -4.47
N ARG A 388 -8.61 -5.35 -5.79
CA ARG A 388 -8.81 -6.58 -6.60
C ARG A 388 -7.65 -7.56 -6.44
N GLU A 389 -6.44 -7.06 -6.60
CA GLU A 389 -5.22 -7.87 -6.52
C GLU A 389 -5.00 -8.42 -5.11
N GLY A 390 -5.29 -7.62 -4.06
CA GLY A 390 -5.21 -8.05 -2.68
C GLY A 390 -6.16 -9.21 -2.37
N VAL A 391 -7.42 -9.13 -2.83
CA VAL A 391 -8.39 -10.24 -2.70
C VAL A 391 -7.87 -11.49 -3.43
N ARG A 392 -7.33 -11.34 -4.65
CA ARG A 392 -6.76 -12.47 -5.40
C ARG A 392 -5.56 -13.11 -4.69
N LEU A 393 -4.66 -12.31 -4.13
CA LEU A 393 -3.42 -12.79 -3.53
C LEU A 393 -3.61 -13.37 -2.13
N PHE A 394 -4.53 -12.81 -1.33
CA PHE A 394 -4.72 -13.19 0.06
C PHE A 394 -5.97 -14.04 0.25
N TYR A 395 -7.14 -13.51 -0.11
CA TYR A 395 -8.42 -14.17 0.16
C TYR A 395 -8.60 -15.45 -0.67
N GLU A 396 -8.31 -15.40 -1.98
CA GLU A 396 -8.42 -16.57 -2.85
C GLU A 396 -7.33 -17.62 -2.62
N GLU A 397 -6.19 -17.26 -2.04
CA GLU A 397 -5.15 -18.21 -1.62
C GLU A 397 -5.33 -18.67 -0.17
N GLY A 398 -6.15 -17.96 0.62
CA GLY A 398 -6.40 -18.25 2.04
C GLY A 398 -5.18 -17.93 2.91
N VAL A 399 -4.37 -16.96 2.51
CA VAL A 399 -3.18 -16.51 3.26
C VAL A 399 -3.62 -15.52 4.32
N GLY A 400 -3.21 -15.73 5.57
CA GLY A 400 -3.62 -14.87 6.70
C GLY A 400 -4.99 -15.18 7.27
N MET A 401 -5.57 -16.33 6.91
CA MET A 401 -6.86 -16.80 7.43
C MET A 401 -6.68 -17.95 8.41
N ASP A 402 -5.45 -18.39 8.70
CA ASP A 402 -5.13 -19.57 9.49
C ASP A 402 -4.76 -19.25 10.96
N GLY A 403 -5.16 -18.06 11.45
CA GLY A 403 -4.90 -17.59 12.81
C GLY A 403 -3.59 -16.79 12.95
N GLU A 404 -2.94 -16.45 11.83
CA GLU A 404 -1.72 -15.65 11.82
C GLU A 404 -1.97 -14.26 12.44
N MET A 405 -3.16 -13.71 12.22
CA MET A 405 -3.55 -12.42 12.78
C MET A 405 -3.80 -12.49 14.29
N ASP A 406 -4.52 -13.51 14.77
CA ASP A 406 -4.74 -13.73 16.21
C ASP A 406 -3.41 -13.92 16.95
N ALA A 407 -2.46 -14.61 16.33
CA ALA A 407 -1.11 -14.80 16.87
C ALA A 407 -0.32 -13.48 17.02
N VAL A 408 -0.57 -12.50 16.13
CA VAL A 408 0.05 -11.16 16.24
C VAL A 408 -0.54 -10.40 17.42
N LEU A 409 -1.86 -10.44 17.61
CA LEU A 409 -2.53 -9.73 18.71
C LEU A 409 -2.25 -10.37 20.08
N ALA A 410 -2.05 -11.69 20.12
CA ALA A 410 -1.66 -12.41 21.33
C ALA A 410 -0.18 -12.27 21.70
N ALA A 411 0.66 -11.71 20.83
CA ALA A 411 2.09 -11.56 21.09
C ALA A 411 2.34 -10.48 22.17
N PRO A 412 3.28 -10.70 23.12
CA PRO A 412 3.59 -9.71 24.15
C PRO A 412 4.06 -8.38 23.53
N LYS A 413 3.53 -7.24 24.00
CA LYS A 413 3.97 -5.90 23.58
C LYS A 413 5.50 -5.78 23.73
N GLY A 414 6.21 -5.62 22.60
CA GLY A 414 7.69 -5.53 22.56
C GLY A 414 8.43 -6.76 22.04
N SER A 415 7.76 -7.85 21.66
CA SER A 415 8.39 -8.92 20.86
C SER A 415 8.50 -8.51 19.40
N ASP A 416 9.67 -8.70 18.77
CA ASP A 416 9.83 -8.56 17.31
C ASP A 416 8.71 -9.38 16.60
N PRO A 417 8.13 -8.90 15.47
CA PRO A 417 7.02 -9.57 14.82
C PRO A 417 7.38 -11.03 14.53
N VAL A 418 6.43 -11.92 14.79
CA VAL A 418 6.57 -13.38 14.70
C VAL A 418 6.93 -13.76 13.27
N ALA A 419 8.23 -13.78 12.96
CA ALA A 419 8.76 -14.69 11.97
C ALA A 419 8.54 -16.10 12.54
N SER A 420 7.86 -16.94 11.76
CA SER A 420 7.59 -18.35 12.04
C SER A 420 8.75 -19.00 12.80
N LYS A 421 8.48 -19.46 14.03
CA LYS A 421 9.46 -20.07 14.93
C LYS A 421 10.31 -21.12 14.20
N LYS A 422 11.61 -20.88 14.05
CA LYS A 422 12.63 -21.94 14.00
C LYS A 422 13.69 -21.72 15.09
N THR A 423 14.01 -22.84 15.74
CA THR A 423 14.81 -22.99 16.96
C THR A 423 16.28 -22.60 16.81
N LYS A 424 16.85 -22.09 17.91
CA LYS A 424 18.19 -21.53 18.11
C LYS A 424 19.35 -22.43 17.64
N SER A 425 20.31 -21.83 16.91
CA SER A 425 21.75 -22.05 17.11
C SER A 425 22.55 -20.79 16.75
N SER A 426 23.81 -20.73 17.15
CA SER A 426 24.50 -19.56 17.73
C SER A 426 25.21 -18.57 16.78
N LYS A 427 25.17 -17.29 17.18
CA LYS A 427 26.18 -16.21 17.02
C LYS A 427 26.70 -15.88 15.61
N LYS A 428 26.06 -14.89 14.97
CA LYS A 428 26.64 -13.59 14.54
C LYS A 428 25.48 -12.62 14.24
N LYS A 429 25.49 -11.45 14.88
CA LYS A 429 24.41 -10.44 14.81
C LYS A 429 24.22 -9.93 13.37
N PRO A 430 23.01 -9.99 12.77
CA PRO A 430 22.64 -9.14 11.65
C PRO A 430 22.14 -7.78 12.19
N GLN A 431 22.57 -6.70 11.55
CA GLN A 431 22.21 -5.33 11.91
C GLN A 431 20.71 -5.07 11.64
N LYS A 432 20.00 -4.61 12.67
CA LYS A 432 18.65 -4.03 12.58
C LYS A 432 18.71 -2.74 11.75
N LYS A 433 18.06 -2.71 10.59
CA LYS A 433 17.66 -1.49 9.89
C LYS A 433 16.32 -1.75 9.20
N ASN A 434 15.25 -1.24 9.80
CA ASN A 434 14.08 -0.70 9.11
C ASN A 434 13.42 0.30 10.08
N TYR A 435 13.31 1.54 9.61
CA TYR A 435 12.45 2.62 10.08
C TYR A 435 12.40 2.94 11.59
N ARG A 436 13.50 3.52 12.13
CA ARG A 436 13.44 4.58 13.16
C ARG A 436 14.75 5.35 13.17
N ARG A 437 14.75 6.60 12.69
CA ARG A 437 15.75 7.61 13.04
C ARG A 437 15.00 8.84 13.53
N GLU A 438 14.69 8.82 14.82
CA GLU A 438 14.48 10.07 15.56
C GLU A 438 15.52 10.19 16.67
N ARG A 439 15.82 11.46 16.93
CA ARG A 439 17.01 12.05 17.52
C ARG A 439 17.25 11.59 18.96
N ASN A 440 18.48 11.18 19.25
CA ASN A 440 19.01 11.15 20.60
C ASN A 440 19.46 12.57 20.95
N ASN A 441 18.64 13.33 21.68
CA ASN A 441 19.08 14.57 22.32
C ASN A 441 19.38 14.27 23.78
N SER A 442 20.66 14.14 24.11
CA SER A 442 21.12 14.04 25.49
C SER A 442 21.05 15.42 26.17
N ALA A 443 20.07 15.65 27.05
CA ALA A 443 20.14 16.67 28.09
C ALA A 443 19.19 16.38 29.28
N ARG A 444 19.74 15.68 30.30
CA ARG A 444 19.39 15.63 31.75
C ARG A 444 17.98 15.18 32.21
N PRO A 445 17.88 14.58 33.43
CA PRO A 445 16.72 13.81 33.86
C PRO A 445 15.71 14.66 34.65
N GLY A 446 14.43 14.54 34.31
CA GLY A 446 13.32 15.12 35.08
C GLY A 446 12.27 15.75 34.17
N GLY A 447 11.16 15.03 33.96
CA GLY A 447 10.00 15.49 33.20
C GLY A 447 9.48 14.40 32.26
N GLU A 448 8.56 13.57 32.76
CA GLU A 448 7.73 12.69 31.94
C GLU A 448 6.91 13.54 30.98
N VAL A 449 7.07 13.30 29.68
CA VAL A 449 6.11 13.69 28.66
C VAL A 449 5.89 12.43 27.82
N ASP A 450 4.96 11.60 28.26
CA ASP A 450 4.42 10.49 27.47
C ASP A 450 3.59 11.08 26.31
N GLY A 451 4.22 11.23 25.15
CA GLY A 451 3.49 11.40 23.89
C GLY A 451 3.12 10.02 23.33
N PRO A 452 1.89 9.79 22.84
CA PRO A 452 1.51 8.51 22.29
C PRO A 452 2.36 8.21 21.06
N THR A 453 3.20 7.18 21.15
CA THR A 453 3.93 6.66 20.00
C THR A 453 2.92 6.00 19.06
N LEU A 454 2.84 6.47 17.82
CA LEU A 454 1.95 5.94 16.77
C LEU A 454 2.07 4.40 16.73
N VAL A 455 0.97 3.70 17.00
CA VAL A 455 0.94 2.24 17.00
C VAL A 455 0.48 1.79 15.63
N GLU A 456 1.41 1.26 14.83
CA GLU A 456 1.11 0.62 13.55
C GLU A 456 0.02 -0.45 13.75
N MET A 457 -1.02 -0.44 12.89
CA MET A 457 -2.09 -1.42 12.98
C MET A 457 -1.49 -2.84 13.00
N PRO A 458 -1.82 -3.65 14.01
CA PRO A 458 -1.34 -5.02 14.07
C PRO A 458 -1.66 -5.75 12.76
N SER A 459 -0.67 -6.42 12.20
CA SER A 459 -0.84 -7.23 11.00
C SER A 459 0.27 -8.27 10.92
N TYR A 460 -0.02 -9.45 10.38
CA TYR A 460 1.04 -10.41 10.13
C TYR A 460 1.98 -9.89 9.03
N PRO A 461 3.28 -10.24 9.07
CA PRO A 461 4.31 -9.47 8.35
C PRO A 461 4.10 -9.33 6.84
N LEU A 462 3.60 -10.37 6.18
CA LEU A 462 3.41 -10.35 4.73
C LEU A 462 2.25 -9.44 4.30
N LEU A 463 1.15 -9.41 5.06
CA LEU A 463 0.05 -8.47 4.82
C LEU A 463 0.47 -7.03 5.13
N ALA A 464 1.22 -6.81 6.22
CA ALA A 464 1.80 -5.50 6.52
C ALA A 464 2.67 -5.00 5.34
N GLN A 465 3.55 -5.86 4.82
CA GLN A 465 4.39 -5.54 3.67
C GLN A 465 3.55 -5.20 2.42
N TRP A 466 2.52 -5.98 2.12
CA TRP A 466 1.63 -5.72 0.98
C TRP A 466 0.88 -4.39 1.12
N ARG A 467 0.29 -4.13 2.29
CA ARG A 467 -0.42 -2.88 2.57
C ARG A 467 0.49 -1.66 2.45
N ASN A 468 1.70 -1.74 3.00
CA ASN A 468 2.69 -0.66 2.89
C ASN A 468 3.12 -0.46 1.43
N ASN A 469 3.31 -1.54 0.67
CA ASN A 469 3.62 -1.44 -0.76
C ASN A 469 2.50 -0.80 -1.59
N CYS A 470 1.23 -1.04 -1.24
CA CYS A 470 0.08 -0.38 -1.86
C CYS A 470 -0.04 1.09 -1.48
N ARG A 471 0.27 1.43 -0.21
CA ARG A 471 0.04 2.77 0.36
C ARG A 471 1.20 3.73 0.09
N ASP A 472 2.42 3.36 0.49
CA ASP A 472 3.51 4.32 0.71
C ASP A 472 3.89 5.07 -0.56
N TRP A 473 4.03 4.35 -1.68
CA TRP A 473 4.31 4.98 -2.96
C TRP A 473 3.17 5.88 -3.43
N CYS A 474 1.93 5.47 -3.23
CA CYS A 474 0.77 6.28 -3.59
C CYS A 474 0.73 7.59 -2.77
N CYS A 475 1.03 7.51 -1.47
CA CYS A 475 1.13 8.70 -0.61
C CYS A 475 2.21 9.66 -1.09
N HIS A 476 3.41 9.16 -1.39
CA HIS A 476 4.53 10.01 -1.81
C HIS A 476 4.34 10.58 -3.23
N LEU A 477 3.78 9.81 -4.17
CA LEU A 477 3.64 10.21 -5.57
C LEU A 477 2.38 11.07 -5.85
N TYR A 478 1.34 10.90 -5.04
CA TYR A 478 0.01 11.53 -5.18
C TYR A 478 -0.37 12.26 -3.87
N ALA A 479 -1.17 11.62 -3.01
CA ALA A 479 -1.67 12.17 -1.75
C ALA A 479 -1.89 11.06 -0.71
N TYR A 480 -1.94 11.44 0.57
CA TYR A 480 -2.09 10.50 1.68
C TYR A 480 -3.49 9.88 1.79
N ALA A 481 -4.54 10.59 1.36
CA ALA A 481 -5.90 10.10 1.29
C ALA A 481 -6.39 10.05 -0.16
N THR A 482 -7.24 9.06 -0.46
CA THR A 482 -7.80 8.84 -1.81
C THR A 482 -9.07 9.67 -2.01
N PRO A 483 -9.06 10.66 -2.92
CA PRO A 483 -10.27 11.41 -3.26
C PRO A 483 -11.29 10.52 -3.96
N THR A 484 -12.56 10.72 -3.63
CA THR A 484 -13.71 10.18 -4.37
C THR A 484 -14.42 11.31 -5.10
N GLN A 485 -15.23 10.98 -6.11
CA GLN A 485 -16.05 11.99 -6.77
C GLN A 485 -17.02 12.66 -5.79
N GLU A 486 -17.62 11.88 -4.88
CA GLU A 486 -18.50 12.40 -3.83
C GLU A 486 -17.79 13.42 -2.93
N ALA A 487 -16.57 13.11 -2.47
CA ALA A 487 -15.79 14.03 -1.66
C ALA A 487 -15.46 15.32 -2.42
N LEU A 488 -15.04 15.22 -3.69
CA LEU A 488 -14.77 16.38 -4.53
C LEU A 488 -16.02 17.23 -4.77
N ASP A 489 -17.18 16.60 -4.99
CA ASP A 489 -18.47 17.28 -5.17
C ASP A 489 -18.93 18.01 -3.91
N VAL A 490 -18.71 17.41 -2.72
CA VAL A 490 -18.96 18.07 -1.44
C VAL A 490 -18.03 19.27 -1.28
N MET A 491 -16.73 19.10 -1.48
CA MET A 491 -15.76 20.19 -1.37
C MET A 491 -16.07 21.34 -2.32
N ALA A 492 -16.47 21.05 -3.57
CA ALA A 492 -16.82 22.06 -4.57
C ALA A 492 -17.93 23.02 -4.13
N LYS A 493 -18.88 22.55 -3.29
CA LYS A 493 -19.95 23.40 -2.73
C LYS A 493 -19.44 24.46 -1.76
N HIS A 494 -18.23 24.30 -1.25
CA HIS A 494 -17.59 25.20 -0.28
C HIS A 494 -16.51 26.08 -0.93
N ALA A 495 -16.46 26.14 -2.25
CA ALA A 495 -15.58 27.06 -2.97
C ALA A 495 -15.90 28.53 -2.65
N PRO A 496 -14.91 29.44 -2.68
CA PRO A 496 -13.50 29.22 -3.00
C PRO A 496 -12.70 28.54 -1.86
N ILE A 497 -11.65 27.79 -2.18
CA ILE A 497 -10.87 26.95 -1.24
C ILE A 497 -9.42 27.43 -1.15
N VAL A 498 -8.81 27.32 0.04
CA VAL A 498 -7.36 27.38 0.27
C VAL A 498 -6.88 26.08 0.91
N GLU A 499 -5.98 25.37 0.23
CA GLU A 499 -5.32 24.16 0.76
C GLU A 499 -3.99 24.55 1.42
N VAL A 500 -3.80 24.18 2.69
CA VAL A 500 -2.54 24.36 3.42
C VAL A 500 -1.93 22.99 3.71
N GLY A 501 -0.65 22.83 3.37
CA GLY A 501 0.03 21.52 3.41
C GLY A 501 -0.30 20.66 2.18
N ALA A 502 -0.42 21.29 1.02
CA ALA A 502 -0.92 20.65 -0.20
C ALA A 502 0.00 19.55 -0.76
N GLY A 503 1.26 19.47 -0.32
CA GLY A 503 2.22 18.49 -0.83
C GLY A 503 2.38 18.60 -2.35
N THR A 504 2.02 17.54 -3.07
CA THR A 504 2.06 17.53 -4.55
C THR A 504 0.94 18.35 -5.22
N GLY A 505 -0.05 18.82 -4.46
CA GLY A 505 -1.24 19.50 -4.98
C GLY A 505 -2.24 18.57 -5.66
N TYR A 506 -2.22 17.26 -5.39
CA TYR A 506 -3.08 16.29 -6.08
C TYR A 506 -4.59 16.59 -5.94
N TRP A 507 -5.07 16.84 -4.72
CA TRP A 507 -6.47 17.21 -4.45
C TRP A 507 -6.84 18.54 -5.13
N SER A 508 -6.04 19.59 -4.95
CA SER A 508 -6.22 20.86 -5.65
C SER A 508 -6.26 20.70 -7.17
N SER A 509 -5.41 19.85 -7.75
CA SER A 509 -5.42 19.61 -9.21
C SER A 509 -6.72 18.98 -9.70
N LEU A 510 -7.35 18.11 -8.91
CA LEU A 510 -8.64 17.48 -9.24
C LEU A 510 -9.76 18.53 -9.19
N LEU A 511 -9.78 19.35 -8.15
CA LEU A 511 -10.73 20.45 -7.99
C LEU A 511 -10.60 21.49 -9.10
N GLN A 512 -9.37 21.88 -9.47
CA GLN A 512 -9.12 22.80 -10.59
C GLN A 512 -9.60 22.25 -11.92
N ARG A 513 -9.40 20.95 -12.20
CA ARG A 513 -9.96 20.30 -13.40
C ARG A 513 -11.49 20.32 -13.42
N ALA A 514 -12.13 20.31 -12.25
CA ALA A 514 -13.57 20.49 -12.08
C ALA A 514 -14.01 21.97 -12.05
N ASN A 515 -13.14 22.93 -12.41
CA ASN A 515 -13.39 24.38 -12.39
C ASN A 515 -13.73 24.95 -11.00
N VAL A 516 -13.26 24.31 -9.93
CA VAL A 516 -13.38 24.83 -8.57
C VAL A 516 -12.25 25.83 -8.31
N ASP A 517 -12.56 27.00 -7.76
CA ASP A 517 -11.55 27.97 -7.31
C ASP A 517 -10.84 27.42 -6.07
N VAL A 518 -9.59 26.97 -6.26
CA VAL A 518 -8.71 26.51 -5.19
C VAL A 518 -7.28 27.00 -5.41
N VAL A 519 -6.69 27.49 -4.32
CA VAL A 519 -5.26 27.83 -4.24
C VAL A 519 -4.57 26.89 -3.27
N ALA A 520 -3.37 26.42 -3.64
CA ALA A 520 -2.62 25.41 -2.91
C ALA A 520 -1.31 25.98 -2.37
N TYR A 521 -1.03 25.73 -1.08
CA TYR A 521 0.21 26.13 -0.43
C TYR A 521 0.84 24.97 0.33
N ASP A 522 2.15 24.88 0.27
CA ASP A 522 2.96 23.97 1.08
C ASP A 522 4.21 24.71 1.58
N LYS A 523 4.69 24.39 2.79
CA LYS A 523 5.91 25.01 3.35
C LYS A 523 7.14 24.68 2.51
N ALA A 524 7.18 23.48 1.96
CA ALA A 524 8.25 22.99 1.10
C ALA A 524 7.64 22.24 -0.09
N PRO A 525 7.04 22.95 -1.07
CA PRO A 525 6.46 22.32 -2.24
C PRO A 525 7.49 21.41 -2.91
N PRO A 526 7.12 20.18 -3.32
CA PRO A 526 8.05 19.28 -3.95
C PRO A 526 8.50 19.90 -5.29
N SER A 527 9.81 19.97 -5.50
CA SER A 527 10.40 20.59 -6.69
C SER A 527 11.63 19.79 -7.13
N ALA A 528 11.89 19.82 -8.44
CA ALA A 528 13.08 19.22 -9.02
C ALA A 528 14.34 20.09 -8.81
N GLU A 529 14.17 21.39 -8.55
CA GLU A 529 15.25 22.40 -8.53
C GLU A 529 15.80 22.70 -7.13
N GLY A 530 15.15 22.21 -6.07
CA GLY A 530 15.60 22.39 -4.68
C GLY A 530 16.65 21.37 -4.24
N SER A 531 17.68 21.81 -3.51
CA SER A 531 18.69 20.90 -2.93
C SER A 531 18.13 19.98 -1.84
N GLU A 532 17.02 20.38 -1.23
CA GLU A 532 16.26 19.59 -0.25
C GLU A 532 14.87 19.31 -0.83
N GLY A 533 14.54 18.03 -0.99
CA GLY A 533 13.20 17.59 -1.39
C GLY A 533 12.19 17.74 -0.25
N ASN A 534 10.89 17.71 -0.59
CA ASN A 534 9.83 17.64 0.41
C ASN A 534 10.01 16.37 1.27
N ALA A 535 9.83 16.48 2.58
CA ALA A 535 10.08 15.37 3.51
C ALA A 535 9.16 14.15 3.27
N TYR A 536 7.97 14.39 2.73
CA TYR A 536 6.98 13.36 2.41
C TYR A 536 7.03 12.99 0.92
N HIS A 537 7.12 13.96 0.02
CA HIS A 537 6.96 13.73 -1.43
C HIS A 537 8.29 13.66 -2.21
N GLY A 538 9.42 13.96 -1.57
CA GLY A 538 10.71 14.00 -2.24
C GLY A 538 10.79 15.09 -3.30
N HIS A 539 11.27 14.73 -4.49
CA HIS A 539 11.49 15.66 -5.61
C HIS A 539 10.48 15.45 -6.74
N VAL A 540 9.34 14.82 -6.47
CA VAL A 540 8.33 14.61 -7.51
C VAL A 540 7.79 15.95 -8.00
N PRO A 541 7.57 16.14 -9.31
CA PRO A 541 6.90 17.33 -9.80
C PRO A 541 5.45 17.40 -9.26
N PRO A 542 4.95 18.61 -8.90
CA PRO A 542 3.58 18.77 -8.43
C PRO A 542 2.56 18.58 -9.58
N PHE A 543 1.28 18.38 -9.24
CA PHE A 543 0.19 18.24 -10.20
C PHE A 543 -0.41 19.57 -10.64
N CYS A 544 -0.24 20.62 -9.83
CA CYS A 544 -0.67 21.98 -10.11
C CYS A 544 0.34 22.97 -9.52
N SER A 545 0.12 24.26 -9.71
CA SER A 545 0.89 25.29 -9.00
C SER A 545 0.65 25.17 -7.49
N VAL A 546 1.73 25.02 -6.72
CA VAL A 546 1.71 25.01 -5.25
C VAL A 546 2.63 26.11 -4.75
N GLY A 547 2.06 27.12 -4.10
CA GLY A 547 2.82 28.24 -3.54
C GLY A 547 3.63 27.80 -2.31
N ARG A 548 4.80 28.43 -2.10
CA ARG A 548 5.61 28.19 -0.91
C ARG A 548 5.12 29.05 0.26
N ALA A 549 4.28 28.50 1.13
CA ALA A 549 3.80 29.16 2.36
C ALA A 549 3.26 28.14 3.37
N GLY A 550 3.21 28.53 4.64
CA GLY A 550 2.54 27.80 5.71
C GLY A 550 1.23 28.45 6.16
N PRO A 551 0.76 28.15 7.39
CA PRO A 551 -0.50 28.66 7.93
C PRO A 551 -0.66 30.19 7.92
N GLU A 552 0.45 30.94 7.93
CA GLU A 552 0.44 32.42 7.89
C GLU A 552 -0.29 33.01 6.68
N VAL A 553 -0.42 32.26 5.57
CA VAL A 553 -1.19 32.72 4.40
C VAL A 553 -2.66 33.01 4.75
N LEU A 554 -3.23 32.30 5.72
CA LEU A 554 -4.61 32.45 6.16
C LEU A 554 -4.90 33.79 6.86
N GLY A 555 -3.84 34.53 7.24
CA GLY A 555 -3.95 35.88 7.79
C GLY A 555 -4.18 36.95 6.73
N GLN A 556 -4.01 36.64 5.44
CA GLN A 556 -4.13 37.59 4.34
C GLN A 556 -5.60 37.86 3.99
N GLU A 557 -5.89 39.09 3.55
CA GLU A 557 -7.26 39.54 3.22
C GLU A 557 -7.89 38.69 2.12
N ASP A 558 -7.12 38.32 1.09
CA ASP A 558 -7.57 37.48 -0.04
C ASP A 558 -7.97 36.06 0.37
N MET A 559 -7.60 35.62 1.57
CA MET A 559 -7.96 34.30 2.11
C MET A 559 -9.20 34.33 3.03
N SER A 560 -9.65 35.51 3.45
CA SER A 560 -10.71 35.66 4.45
C SER A 560 -12.06 35.07 4.04
N GLY A 561 -12.37 35.06 2.74
CA GLY A 561 -13.61 34.50 2.18
C GLY A 561 -13.50 33.04 1.70
N ARG A 562 -12.35 32.37 1.87
CA ARG A 562 -12.14 31.00 1.41
C ARG A 562 -12.45 29.98 2.50
N SER A 563 -12.86 28.78 2.11
CA SER A 563 -12.88 27.60 2.98
C SER A 563 -11.46 27.04 3.12
N LEU A 564 -11.07 26.64 4.33
CA LEU A 564 -9.77 26.01 4.57
C LEU A 564 -9.86 24.52 4.29
N PHE A 565 -8.93 23.98 3.50
CA PHE A 565 -8.75 22.55 3.30
C PHE A 565 -7.43 22.05 3.93
N LEU A 566 -7.55 21.01 4.76
CA LEU A 566 -6.43 20.30 5.39
C LEU A 566 -6.56 18.81 5.08
N CYS A 567 -5.61 18.25 4.31
CA CYS A 567 -5.56 16.81 4.03
C CYS A 567 -4.32 16.21 4.69
N TYR A 568 -4.53 15.21 5.55
CA TYR A 568 -3.48 14.52 6.30
C TYR A 568 -2.51 15.51 6.97
N PRO A 569 -3.00 16.40 7.85
CA PRO A 569 -2.11 17.29 8.58
C PRO A 569 -1.01 16.47 9.29
N PRO A 570 0.27 16.89 9.20
CA PRO A 570 1.38 16.09 9.72
C PRO A 570 1.27 15.90 11.25
N PRO A 571 1.41 14.66 11.76
CA PRO A 571 1.23 14.39 13.18
C PRO A 571 2.30 15.08 14.03
N GLY A 572 1.89 15.68 15.14
CA GLY A 572 2.77 16.39 16.08
C GLY A 572 3.31 17.74 15.60
N ASP A 573 3.00 18.17 14.38
CA ASP A 573 3.37 19.49 13.86
C ASP A 573 2.30 20.54 14.21
N ALA A 574 2.72 21.79 14.46
CA ALA A 574 1.81 22.88 14.80
C ALA A 574 1.02 23.43 13.60
N MET A 575 1.27 22.95 12.38
CA MET A 575 0.62 23.40 11.15
C MET A 575 -0.91 23.42 11.29
N ALA A 576 -1.51 22.30 11.69
CA ALA A 576 -2.97 22.15 11.71
C ALA A 576 -3.64 23.06 12.73
N VAL A 577 -3.16 23.04 13.98
CA VAL A 577 -3.69 23.92 15.05
C VAL A 577 -3.51 25.39 14.70
N ARG A 578 -2.37 25.78 14.13
CA ARG A 578 -2.11 27.17 13.72
C ARG A 578 -2.99 27.58 12.53
N SER A 579 -3.29 26.66 11.62
CA SER A 579 -4.24 26.91 10.53
C SER A 579 -5.63 27.24 11.09
N VAL A 580 -6.15 26.46 12.03
CA VAL A 580 -7.45 26.75 12.68
C VAL A 580 -7.42 28.09 13.43
N GLN A 581 -6.30 28.41 14.09
CA GLN A 581 -6.15 29.65 14.85
C GLN A 581 -6.16 30.91 13.98
N LEU A 582 -5.50 30.87 12.83
CA LEU A 582 -5.37 31.98 11.88
C LEU A 582 -6.54 32.05 10.88
N PHE A 583 -7.28 30.96 10.71
CA PHE A 583 -8.38 30.89 9.76
C PHE A 583 -9.51 31.85 10.11
N GLN A 584 -9.85 32.74 9.16
CA GLN A 584 -10.86 33.77 9.31
C GLN A 584 -12.23 33.38 8.71
N GLY A 585 -12.26 32.41 7.79
CA GLY A 585 -13.47 31.95 7.11
C GLY A 585 -14.39 31.08 7.98
N ASP A 586 -15.45 30.53 7.39
CA ASP A 586 -16.52 29.85 8.13
C ASP A 586 -16.47 28.31 8.05
N VAL A 587 -15.79 27.76 7.05
CA VAL A 587 -15.81 26.31 6.75
C VAL A 587 -14.39 25.74 6.71
N ILE A 588 -14.19 24.63 7.42
CA ILE A 588 -12.99 23.81 7.36
C ILE A 588 -13.35 22.45 6.77
N LEU A 589 -12.67 22.09 5.69
CA LEU A 589 -12.67 20.78 5.06
C LEU A 589 -11.45 20.04 5.61
N HIS A 590 -11.65 18.95 6.33
CA HIS A 590 -10.58 18.17 6.92
C HIS A 590 -10.64 16.71 6.44
N VAL A 591 -9.54 16.21 5.90
CA VAL A 591 -9.36 14.80 5.56
C VAL A 591 -8.30 14.19 6.47
N GLY A 592 -8.71 13.27 7.34
CA GLY A 592 -7.81 12.67 8.33
C GLY A 592 -8.49 11.62 9.21
N GLU A 593 -7.72 11.06 10.13
CA GLU A 593 -8.12 10.09 11.16
C GLU A 593 -8.16 10.78 12.53
N TRP A 594 -9.34 10.84 13.15
CA TRP A 594 -9.51 11.47 14.47
C TRP A 594 -8.89 10.63 15.58
N GLN A 595 -8.13 11.20 16.52
CA GLN A 595 -7.35 10.48 17.53
C GLN A 595 -6.49 9.35 16.92
N GLY A 596 -5.95 9.63 15.73
CA GLY A 596 -5.15 8.69 14.95
C GLY A 596 -3.85 9.30 14.47
N ASP A 597 -3.47 8.98 13.23
CA ASP A 597 -2.15 9.31 12.68
C ASP A 597 -2.14 10.63 11.87
N THR A 598 -3.10 11.53 12.11
CA THR A 598 -3.21 12.84 11.44
C THR A 598 -3.50 13.96 12.42
N GLY A 599 -2.77 15.06 12.31
CA GLY A 599 -2.87 16.18 13.25
C GLY A 599 -2.44 15.76 14.66
N ASP A 600 -2.97 16.44 15.66
CA ASP A 600 -2.77 16.10 17.06
C ASP A 600 -3.96 16.54 17.91
N SER A 601 -3.97 16.16 19.19
CA SER A 601 -5.03 16.53 20.12
C SER A 601 -5.22 18.04 20.25
N ARG A 602 -4.16 18.85 20.04
CA ARG A 602 -4.27 20.33 20.08
C ARG A 602 -5.08 20.86 18.91
N PHE A 603 -4.85 20.33 17.71
CA PHE A 603 -5.66 20.64 16.53
C PHE A 603 -7.11 20.21 16.73
N GLU A 604 -7.30 18.99 17.21
CA GLU A 604 -8.61 18.39 17.43
C GLU A 604 -9.45 19.20 18.43
N SER A 605 -8.88 19.53 19.59
CA SER A 605 -9.49 20.40 20.59
C SER A 605 -9.82 21.77 20.02
N GLU A 606 -8.88 22.41 19.32
CA GLU A 606 -9.09 23.77 18.79
C GLU A 606 -10.18 23.80 17.71
N LEU A 607 -10.26 22.76 16.88
CA LEU A 607 -11.31 22.60 15.87
C LEU A 607 -12.68 22.43 16.55
N GLN A 608 -12.80 21.50 17.49
CA GLN A 608 -14.07 21.26 18.22
C GLN A 608 -14.49 22.45 19.09
N ARG A 609 -13.54 23.24 19.59
CA ARG A 609 -13.83 24.45 20.37
C ARG A 609 -14.56 25.48 19.50
N ARG A 610 -14.07 25.73 18.28
CA ARG A 610 -14.54 26.82 17.40
C ARG A 610 -15.57 26.41 16.34
N PHE A 611 -15.61 25.14 15.98
CA PHE A 611 -16.43 24.61 14.89
C PHE A 611 -17.31 23.45 15.37
N VAL A 612 -18.35 23.16 14.60
CA VAL A 612 -19.23 22.01 14.76
C VAL A 612 -19.19 21.20 13.47
N LEU A 613 -19.23 19.86 13.60
CA LEU A 613 -19.28 18.96 12.46
C LEU A 613 -20.63 19.12 11.74
N GLU A 614 -20.59 19.39 10.44
CA GLU A 614 -21.75 19.54 9.56
C GLU A 614 -21.96 18.30 8.68
N GLN A 615 -20.88 17.67 8.20
CA GLN A 615 -20.97 16.52 7.31
C GLN A 615 -19.73 15.62 7.43
N GLU A 616 -19.92 14.31 7.27
CA GLU A 616 -18.86 13.32 7.12
C GLU A 616 -19.08 12.54 5.82
N VAL A 617 -18.00 12.31 5.06
CA VAL A 617 -17.98 11.49 3.85
C VAL A 617 -16.90 10.41 4.01
N PRO A 618 -17.26 9.11 3.94
CA PRO A 618 -16.28 8.04 4.04
C PRO A 618 -15.35 8.05 2.82
N LEU A 619 -14.08 7.68 3.04
CA LEU A 619 -13.09 7.60 1.98
C LEU A 619 -12.51 6.18 1.84
N PRO A 620 -12.01 5.82 0.64
CA PRO A 620 -11.24 4.61 0.44
C PRO A 620 -9.95 4.66 1.25
N ASN A 621 -9.77 3.66 2.13
CA ASN A 621 -8.66 3.61 3.07
C ASN A 621 -7.64 2.51 2.71
N TRP A 622 -6.38 2.90 2.67
CA TRP A 622 -5.27 2.00 2.40
C TRP A 622 -4.83 1.31 3.69
N GLY A 623 -4.99 -0.01 3.78
CA GLY A 623 -4.40 -0.81 4.83
C GLY A 623 -4.80 -0.36 6.24
N ASN A 624 -3.91 0.38 6.91
CA ASN A 624 -4.01 0.83 8.32
C ASN A 624 -4.52 2.25 8.52
N SER A 625 -5.20 2.81 7.54
CA SER A 625 -5.83 4.13 7.64
C SER A 625 -7.34 4.03 7.91
N ALA A 626 -7.89 5.11 8.46
CA ALA A 626 -9.32 5.33 8.66
C ALA A 626 -9.67 6.82 8.40
N TYR A 627 -9.15 7.36 7.29
CA TYR A 627 -9.42 8.71 6.84
C TYR A 627 -10.88 8.85 6.39
N GLY A 628 -11.49 9.98 6.74
CA GLY A 628 -12.75 10.47 6.19
C GLY A 628 -12.62 11.95 5.86
N LEU A 629 -13.45 12.45 4.94
CA LEU A 629 -13.65 13.89 4.76
C LEU A 629 -14.68 14.35 5.79
N THR A 630 -14.34 15.38 6.55
CA THR A 630 -15.21 16.03 7.52
C THR A 630 -15.34 17.52 7.17
N VAL A 631 -16.58 18.01 7.16
CA VAL A 631 -16.92 19.40 6.90
C VAL A 631 -17.32 20.04 8.22
N TRP A 632 -16.63 21.10 8.61
CA TRP A 632 -16.78 21.78 9.88
C TRP A 632 -17.23 23.21 9.66
N ARG A 633 -18.26 23.64 10.38
CA ARG A 633 -18.80 25.00 10.32
C ARG A 633 -18.55 25.76 11.61
N ARG A 634 -18.17 27.03 11.50
CA ARG A 634 -17.90 27.88 12.66
C ARG A 634 -19.16 28.01 13.52
N LYS A 635 -19.04 27.82 14.84
CA LYS A 635 -20.19 27.82 15.78
C LYS A 635 -20.98 29.13 15.80
N SER A 636 -20.36 30.25 15.41
CA SER A 636 -21.03 31.54 15.30
C SER A 636 -22.08 31.64 14.18
N LYS A 637 -22.33 30.55 13.44
CA LYS A 637 -23.19 30.53 12.23
C LYS A 637 -24.43 29.64 12.37
N ASP A 638 -24.88 29.33 13.59
CA ASP A 638 -26.08 28.53 13.89
C ASP A 638 -26.20 27.28 13.00
N ALA A 639 -25.29 26.32 13.22
CA ALA A 639 -25.26 25.06 12.48
C ALA A 639 -25.71 23.91 13.39
N GLU A 640 -26.65 23.09 12.89
CA GLU A 640 -27.09 21.90 13.60
C GLU A 640 -25.99 20.83 13.59
N PRO A 641 -25.57 20.31 14.77
CA PRO A 641 -24.58 19.24 14.83
C PRO A 641 -25.14 17.96 14.21
N VAL A 642 -24.32 17.27 13.41
CA VAL A 642 -24.64 15.92 12.94
C VAL A 642 -24.03 14.85 13.85
N ALA A 643 -24.67 13.68 13.90
CA ALA A 643 -24.15 12.54 14.66
C ALA A 643 -22.77 12.12 14.10
N TRP A 644 -21.75 12.15 14.97
CA TRP A 644 -20.39 11.84 14.58
C TRP A 644 -20.04 10.39 14.86
N ARG A 645 -20.16 9.55 13.82
CA ARG A 645 -20.10 8.10 14.01
C ARG A 645 -18.73 7.62 14.47
N ALA A 646 -17.64 8.26 14.03
CA ALA A 646 -16.28 7.93 14.46
C ALA A 646 -16.02 8.17 15.97
N MET A 647 -16.93 8.87 16.66
CA MET A 647 -16.87 9.22 18.08
C MET A 647 -18.13 8.77 18.86
N SER A 648 -18.89 7.81 18.30
CA SER A 648 -20.07 7.22 18.93
C SER A 648 -20.06 5.70 18.84
N CYS A 649 -20.76 5.02 19.74
CA CYS A 649 -20.92 3.57 19.72
C CYS A 649 -21.63 3.12 18.42
N PHE A 650 -21.05 2.17 17.70
CA PHE A 650 -21.58 1.70 16.41
C PHE A 650 -22.89 0.90 16.51
N ASN A 651 -23.23 0.43 17.71
CA ASN A 651 -24.42 -0.36 17.99
C ASN A 651 -25.57 0.47 18.62
N CYS A 652 -25.28 1.29 19.64
CA CYS A 652 -26.31 2.02 20.39
C CYS A 652 -26.24 3.56 20.24
N ASP A 653 -25.34 4.06 19.39
CA ASP A 653 -25.13 5.48 19.11
C ASP A 653 -24.71 6.36 20.31
N LYS A 654 -24.45 5.77 21.50
CA LYS A 654 -23.92 6.46 22.69
C LYS A 654 -22.70 7.32 22.30
N THR A 655 -22.78 8.62 22.54
CA THR A 655 -21.72 9.57 22.17
C THR A 655 -20.57 9.57 23.17
N LEU A 656 -19.44 10.18 22.82
CA LEU A 656 -18.32 10.35 23.74
C LEU A 656 -18.72 11.11 25.02
N ALA A 657 -19.58 12.13 24.90
CA ALA A 657 -20.06 12.91 26.04
C ALA A 657 -21.00 12.10 26.95
N ASP A 658 -21.89 11.28 26.36
CA ASP A 658 -22.76 10.38 27.14
C ASP A 658 -21.94 9.34 27.90
N ALA A 659 -20.94 8.76 27.22
CA ALA A 659 -20.01 7.79 27.79
C ALA A 659 -19.22 8.36 28.97
N ALA A 660 -18.70 9.60 28.84
CA ALA A 660 -17.99 10.27 29.92
C ALA A 660 -18.88 10.61 31.11
N ALA A 661 -20.14 10.99 30.88
CA ALA A 661 -21.10 11.25 31.96
C ALA A 661 -21.43 9.99 32.79
N GLU A 662 -21.25 8.80 32.21
CA GLU A 662 -21.51 7.50 32.84
C GLU A 662 -20.23 6.80 33.35
N ASP A 663 -19.04 7.42 33.21
CA ASP A 663 -17.73 6.81 33.52
C ASP A 663 -17.48 5.49 32.76
N GLU A 664 -18.03 5.39 31.55
CA GLU A 664 -17.91 4.23 30.66
C GLU A 664 -17.21 4.62 29.35
N PRO A 665 -15.87 4.60 29.27
CA PRO A 665 -15.15 5.13 28.12
C PRO A 665 -15.46 4.35 26.84
N LEU A 666 -15.68 5.10 25.74
CA LEU A 666 -15.77 4.50 24.41
C LEU A 666 -14.43 3.88 24.02
N ARG A 667 -14.46 2.69 23.44
CA ARG A 667 -13.26 2.00 22.95
C ARG A 667 -13.33 1.71 21.46
N ARG A 668 -12.26 2.05 20.75
CA ARG A 668 -12.08 1.86 19.31
C ARG A 668 -11.26 0.61 19.03
N CYS A 669 -11.69 -0.20 18.07
CA CYS A 669 -10.92 -1.36 17.62
C CYS A 669 -9.59 -0.90 16.97
N VAL A 670 -8.46 -1.46 17.41
CA VAL A 670 -7.13 -1.09 16.91
C VAL A 670 -6.82 -1.66 15.52
N VAL A 671 -7.60 -2.66 15.07
CA VAL A 671 -7.41 -3.33 13.78
C VAL A 671 -8.12 -2.58 12.67
N CYS A 672 -9.42 -2.27 12.83
CA CYS A 672 -10.13 -1.49 11.82
C CYS A 672 -9.92 0.02 11.97
N LYS A 673 -9.62 0.54 13.17
CA LYS A 673 -9.51 1.97 13.50
C LYS A 673 -10.78 2.79 13.21
N THR A 674 -11.88 2.13 12.87
CA THR A 674 -13.16 2.77 12.52
C THR A 674 -14.21 2.51 13.61
N ASN A 675 -14.42 1.24 13.98
CA ASN A 675 -15.51 0.85 14.86
C ASN A 675 -15.21 1.19 16.33
N VAL A 676 -16.20 1.76 16.99
CA VAL A 676 -16.17 2.21 18.38
C VAL A 676 -17.35 1.60 19.13
N TYR A 677 -17.12 1.15 20.36
CA TYR A 677 -18.17 0.59 21.22
C TYR A 677 -18.04 1.07 22.66
N CYS A 678 -19.18 1.17 23.36
CA CYS A 678 -19.22 1.49 24.78
C CYS A 678 -19.08 0.25 25.68
N SER A 679 -19.29 -0.96 25.16
CA SER A 679 -19.31 -2.18 25.96
C SER A 679 -19.01 -3.43 25.12
N PRO A 680 -18.59 -4.56 25.76
CA PRO A 680 -18.40 -5.83 25.06
C PRO A 680 -19.69 -6.35 24.41
N SER A 681 -20.86 -6.10 25.04
CA SER A 681 -22.15 -6.48 24.47
C SER A 681 -22.47 -5.72 23.18
N CYS A 682 -22.16 -4.42 23.11
CA CYS A 682 -22.32 -3.65 21.87
C CYS A 682 -21.38 -4.15 20.77
N ALA A 683 -20.13 -4.47 21.11
CA ALA A 683 -19.18 -5.05 20.16
C ALA A 683 -19.63 -6.43 19.64
N GLN A 684 -20.23 -7.26 20.50
CA GLN A 684 -20.77 -8.57 20.15
C GLN A 684 -22.01 -8.45 19.25
N GLN A 685 -22.90 -7.51 19.52
CA GLN A 685 -24.10 -7.27 18.70
C GLN A 685 -23.75 -6.76 17.29
N ASP A 686 -22.67 -5.98 17.16
CA ASP A 686 -22.17 -5.47 15.89
C ASP A 686 -21.13 -6.38 15.21
N ALA A 687 -20.89 -7.60 15.73
CA ALA A 687 -19.77 -8.45 15.31
C ALA A 687 -19.71 -8.71 13.79
N VAL A 688 -20.86 -8.85 13.12
CA VAL A 688 -20.93 -9.07 11.67
C VAL A 688 -20.47 -7.85 10.88
N ALA A 689 -20.91 -6.65 11.25
CA ALA A 689 -20.49 -5.41 10.61
C ALA A 689 -19.02 -5.09 10.92
N HIS A 690 -18.59 -5.37 12.15
CA HIS A 690 -17.20 -5.25 12.57
C HIS A 690 -16.26 -6.17 11.76
N ALA A 691 -16.66 -7.43 11.58
CA ALA A 691 -15.92 -8.38 10.75
C ALA A 691 -15.85 -7.93 9.28
N ALA A 692 -16.89 -7.29 8.74
CA ALA A 692 -16.85 -6.72 7.40
C ALA A 692 -15.80 -5.60 7.27
N GLU A 693 -15.67 -4.73 8.28
CA GLU A 693 -14.63 -3.69 8.33
C GLU A 693 -13.21 -4.26 8.41
N HIS A 694 -13.03 -5.40 9.09
CA HIS A 694 -11.78 -6.16 9.07
C HIS A 694 -11.52 -6.80 7.69
N ALA A 695 -12.53 -7.44 7.10
CA ALA A 695 -12.42 -8.10 5.81
C ALA A 695 -12.07 -7.11 4.70
N ASN A 696 -12.61 -5.89 4.72
CA ASN A 696 -12.24 -4.80 3.81
C ASN A 696 -10.72 -4.52 3.83
N ARG A 697 -10.08 -4.74 4.98
CA ARG A 697 -8.63 -4.59 5.14
C ARG A 697 -7.86 -5.90 4.88
N LEU A 698 -8.52 -6.98 4.50
CA LEU A 698 -7.98 -8.35 4.38
C LEU A 698 -7.49 -8.94 5.72
N VAL A 699 -8.13 -8.56 6.83
CA VAL A 699 -7.91 -9.18 8.14
C VAL A 699 -9.08 -10.10 8.48
N PHE A 700 -8.74 -11.30 8.94
CA PHE A 700 -9.67 -12.32 9.39
C PHE A 700 -9.21 -12.78 10.78
N LEU A 701 -10.05 -12.56 11.78
CA LEU A 701 -9.81 -12.97 13.17
C LEU A 701 -10.72 -14.14 13.50
N GLU A 702 -10.34 -14.92 14.52
CA GLU A 702 -11.24 -15.94 15.06
C GLU A 702 -12.32 -15.30 15.94
N ASP A 703 -13.57 -15.69 15.69
CA ASP A 703 -14.69 -15.17 16.48
C ASP A 703 -14.58 -15.65 17.94
N PRO A 704 -14.78 -14.76 18.92
CA PRO A 704 -14.80 -15.17 20.32
C PRO A 704 -15.98 -16.13 20.57
N THR A 705 -15.70 -17.24 21.24
CA THR A 705 -16.67 -18.36 21.37
C THR A 705 -17.58 -18.26 22.60
N SER A 706 -17.43 -17.21 23.43
CA SER A 706 -18.24 -17.00 24.64
C SER A 706 -18.25 -15.52 25.05
N ASP A 707 -19.24 -15.12 25.83
CA ASP A 707 -19.34 -13.75 26.37
C ASP A 707 -18.10 -13.36 27.19
N ILE A 708 -17.59 -14.29 28.00
CA ILE A 708 -16.35 -14.11 28.78
C ILE A 708 -15.14 -13.83 27.85
N ALA A 709 -15.11 -14.40 26.65
CA ALA A 709 -14.06 -14.12 25.69
C ALA A 709 -14.21 -12.73 25.07
N TYR A 710 -15.44 -12.28 24.80
CA TYR A 710 -15.72 -10.92 24.37
C TYR A 710 -15.29 -9.89 25.42
N ASP A 711 -15.64 -10.09 26.68
CA ASP A 711 -15.25 -9.20 27.78
C ASP A 711 -13.72 -9.03 27.85
N ARG A 712 -13.00 -10.16 27.87
CA ARG A 712 -11.52 -10.15 27.91
C ARG A 712 -10.88 -9.47 26.72
N LEU A 713 -11.45 -9.60 25.53
CA LEU A 713 -10.92 -8.96 24.33
C LEU A 713 -11.20 -7.46 24.34
N PHE A 714 -12.41 -7.07 24.72
CA PHE A 714 -12.81 -5.66 24.82
C PHE A 714 -12.00 -4.89 25.87
N GLU A 715 -11.67 -5.55 26.97
CA GLU A 715 -10.81 -4.98 28.02
C GLU A 715 -9.33 -4.88 27.61
N ASN A 716 -8.89 -5.65 26.61
CA ASN A 716 -7.50 -5.75 26.22
C ASN A 716 -7.08 -4.66 25.23
N GLU A 717 -6.10 -3.85 25.63
CA GLU A 717 -5.50 -2.78 24.82
C GLU A 717 -4.85 -3.24 23.50
N ALA A 718 -4.56 -4.52 23.36
CA ALA A 718 -4.10 -5.08 22.10
C ALA A 718 -5.20 -5.16 21.04
N TYR A 719 -6.48 -5.07 21.43
CA TYR A 719 -7.65 -5.17 20.55
C TYR A 719 -8.45 -3.87 20.52
N TYR A 720 -8.58 -3.18 21.65
CA TYR A 720 -9.37 -1.95 21.76
C TYR A 720 -8.63 -0.86 22.52
N ARG A 721 -8.68 0.37 22.03
CA ARG A 721 -8.11 1.56 22.67
C ARG A 721 -9.21 2.51 23.12
N GLU A 722 -9.10 3.04 24.32
CA GLU A 722 -10.01 4.07 24.83
C GLU A 722 -9.88 5.38 24.03
N LEU A 723 -11.02 5.98 23.70
CA LEU A 723 -11.09 7.32 23.14
C LEU A 723 -10.97 8.35 24.25
N GLN A 724 -10.25 9.42 23.97
CA GLN A 724 -10.01 10.50 24.91
C GLN A 724 -11.00 11.64 24.69
N GLU A 725 -11.46 12.27 25.76
CA GLU A 725 -12.20 13.53 25.62
C GLU A 725 -11.27 14.64 25.15
N PRO A 726 -11.76 15.55 24.27
CA PRO A 726 -11.01 16.73 23.89
C PRO A 726 -10.82 17.63 25.13
N ASP A 727 -9.61 18.13 25.32
CA ASP A 727 -9.37 19.19 26.30
C ASP A 727 -9.92 20.50 25.74
N LEU A 728 -11.06 20.94 26.28
CA LEU A 728 -11.78 22.14 25.86
C LEU A 728 -11.66 23.28 26.89
N ASP A 729 -10.67 23.22 27.79
CA ASP A 729 -10.44 24.30 28.75
C ASP A 729 -10.23 25.66 28.04
N ASP A 730 -10.67 26.74 28.68
CA ASP A 730 -10.68 28.10 28.12
C ASP A 730 -9.27 28.71 27.98
N THR A 731 -8.24 27.98 28.41
CA THR A 731 -6.85 28.37 28.21
C THR A 731 -6.48 28.22 26.73
N VAL A 732 -6.36 29.34 26.02
CA VAL A 732 -5.87 29.36 24.63
C VAL A 732 -4.59 28.54 24.55
N VAL A 733 -4.59 27.48 23.72
CA VAL A 733 -3.41 26.66 23.47
C VAL A 733 -2.28 27.58 22.98
N ALA A 734 -1.40 27.96 23.90
CA ALA A 734 -0.29 28.85 23.63
C ALA A 734 0.74 28.10 22.79
N VAL A 735 0.59 28.16 21.47
CA VAL A 735 1.63 27.70 20.55
C VAL A 735 2.78 28.70 20.66
N ARG A 736 3.80 28.39 21.46
CA ARG A 736 5.02 29.22 21.56
C ARG A 736 5.64 29.37 20.16
N SER A 737 5.38 30.50 19.54
CA SER A 737 5.89 30.89 18.23
C SER A 737 7.31 31.42 18.39
N ASN A 738 8.33 30.62 18.09
CA ASN A 738 9.67 31.16 17.87
C ASN A 738 9.93 31.42 16.38
N TRP A 739 9.00 32.15 15.75
CA TRP A 739 9.02 32.43 14.29
C TRP A 739 9.82 33.69 13.92
N ASN A 740 10.01 34.62 14.86
CA ASN A 740 10.82 35.84 14.63
C ASN A 740 12.32 35.54 14.38
N ALA A 741 12.76 34.32 14.64
CA ALA A 741 14.14 33.88 14.38
C ALA A 741 14.37 33.41 12.93
N LEU A 742 13.32 33.11 12.15
CA LEU A 742 13.43 32.53 10.80
C LEU A 742 13.16 33.50 9.65
N VAL A 743 12.41 34.59 9.88
CA VAL A 743 12.17 35.65 8.86
C VAL A 743 13.34 36.63 8.76
N LYS A 744 14.14 36.79 9.82
CA LYS A 744 15.29 37.70 9.83
C LYS A 744 16.54 37.11 9.17
N ALA A 745 16.55 35.84 8.79
CA ALA A 745 17.68 35.22 8.10
C ALA A 745 17.73 35.55 6.60
N ASP A 746 16.60 35.93 5.98
CA ASP A 746 16.51 36.24 4.54
C ASP A 746 16.42 37.75 4.21
N SER A 747 16.43 38.62 5.21
CA SER A 747 16.29 40.09 5.02
C SER A 747 17.55 40.91 5.30
N SER A 748 18.72 40.27 5.50
CA SER A 748 20.00 41.01 5.70
C SER A 748 20.91 41.04 4.46
N ALA A 749 20.38 40.69 3.29
CA ALA A 749 21.10 40.79 2.02
C ALA A 749 20.42 41.78 1.06
N GLN A 750 20.20 43.03 1.48
CA GLN A 750 20.18 44.21 0.61
C GLN A 750 20.02 45.51 1.42
N ASP A 751 20.87 46.48 1.08
CA ASP A 751 20.86 47.91 1.40
C ASP A 751 21.12 48.41 2.84
N SER A 752 22.34 48.91 3.05
CA SER A 752 22.56 50.34 3.32
C SER A 752 24.05 50.69 3.29
N ASN A 753 24.46 51.35 2.20
CA ASN A 753 25.48 52.41 2.29
C ASN A 753 24.88 53.55 3.10
N ASP A 754 25.50 53.98 4.19
CA ASP A 754 26.05 55.34 4.28
C ASP A 754 26.87 55.57 5.56
N GLU A 755 27.74 56.55 5.43
CA GLU A 755 28.86 56.96 6.28
C GLU A 755 28.53 57.32 7.74
N SER A 756 29.48 57.10 8.67
CA SER A 756 30.33 58.19 9.21
C SER A 756 31.09 57.80 10.49
N GLN A 757 32.42 57.93 10.38
CA GLN A 757 33.40 58.52 11.32
C GLN A 757 33.34 58.21 12.83
N SER A 758 34.45 57.64 13.34
CA SER A 758 35.44 58.41 14.13
C SER A 758 36.61 57.51 14.58
N ASP A 759 37.83 57.98 14.30
CA ASP A 759 39.10 57.93 15.08
C ASP A 759 39.57 56.59 15.69
N GLY A 760 40.83 56.14 15.59
CA GLY A 760 42.09 56.70 15.09
C GLY A 760 43.25 55.79 15.60
N ASP A 761 44.40 55.83 14.90
CA ASP A 761 45.77 55.38 15.30
C ASP A 761 45.96 53.92 15.74
N ASP A 762 47.06 53.18 15.51
CA ASP A 762 48.43 53.38 14.99
C ASP A 762 48.92 51.94 14.67
N GLY A 763 49.64 51.62 13.58
CA GLY A 763 51.10 51.63 13.58
C GLY A 763 51.77 50.24 13.75
N GLY A 764 52.23 49.64 12.63
CA GLY A 764 53.52 48.92 12.54
C GLY A 764 53.66 47.42 12.90
N GLY A 765 54.37 46.68 12.03
CA GLY A 765 55.46 45.79 12.47
C GLY A 765 55.32 44.26 12.33
N ASP A 766 55.92 43.73 11.26
CA ASP A 766 56.71 42.49 11.10
C ASP A 766 56.52 41.19 11.92
N SER A 767 56.60 40.08 11.16
CA SER A 767 57.18 38.74 11.41
C SER A 767 56.91 37.99 12.73
N ASP A 768 56.25 36.83 12.67
CA ASP A 768 56.90 35.49 12.71
C ASP A 768 55.89 34.34 12.94
N ALA A 769 56.37 33.15 12.59
CA ALA A 769 55.81 31.81 12.47
C ALA A 769 54.81 31.23 13.52
N GLU A 770 54.03 30.26 13.00
CA GLU A 770 53.41 29.06 13.62
C GLU A 770 52.15 29.16 14.50
N SER A 771 51.00 28.70 13.97
CA SER A 771 50.06 27.77 14.65
C SER A 771 48.97 27.22 13.71
N GLU A 772 49.00 25.90 13.47
CA GLU A 772 47.92 24.87 13.40
C GLU A 772 46.44 25.16 12.96
N PRO A 773 45.64 24.12 12.58
CA PRO A 773 44.86 24.10 11.34
C PRO A 773 43.41 24.62 11.42
N ALA A 774 42.90 24.97 10.24
CA ALA A 774 41.54 25.41 9.99
C ALA A 774 40.48 24.34 10.31
N LYS A 775 39.50 24.74 11.13
CA LYS A 775 38.27 23.99 11.44
C LYS A 775 37.41 23.83 10.18
N SER A 776 37.15 22.59 9.78
CA SER A 776 36.13 22.24 8.80
C SER A 776 34.73 22.45 9.38
N SER A 777 33.95 23.37 8.82
CA SER A 777 32.51 23.45 9.04
C SER A 777 31.83 22.23 8.40
N GLN A 778 31.39 21.27 9.22
CA GLN A 778 30.58 20.14 8.77
C GLN A 778 29.21 20.64 8.30
N LYS A 779 28.96 20.51 7.00
CA LYS A 779 27.63 20.61 6.38
C LYS A 779 26.83 19.34 6.72
N THR A 780 25.68 19.51 7.37
CA THR A 780 24.67 18.47 7.57
C THR A 780 23.82 18.33 6.31
N GLY A 781 24.12 17.34 5.47
CA GLY A 781 23.27 16.93 4.34
C GLY A 781 22.41 15.73 4.70
N PHE A 782 21.09 15.86 4.56
CA PHE A 782 20.11 14.79 4.76
C PHE A 782 20.00 13.96 3.47
N ALA A 783 20.26 12.65 3.58
CA ALA A 783 20.07 11.68 2.50
C ALA A 783 18.89 10.76 2.83
N PHE A 784 18.00 10.59 1.86
CA PHE A 784 16.95 9.56 1.82
C PHE A 784 17.58 8.20 2.12
N ASN A 785 17.09 7.52 3.16
CA ASN A 785 17.72 6.30 3.69
C ASN A 785 16.72 5.15 3.72
N PHE A 786 16.54 4.45 2.60
CA PHE A 786 16.16 3.03 2.65
C PHE A 786 17.39 2.18 3.02
N GLY A 787 17.89 2.37 4.25
CA GLY A 787 18.82 1.53 5.01
C GLY A 787 20.11 1.01 4.33
N ALA A 788 21.22 1.71 4.59
CA ALA A 788 22.62 1.34 4.28
C ALA A 788 23.08 -0.10 4.60
#